data_AF-A0A5B8FZW1-F1
#
_entry.id   AF-A0A5B8FZW1-F1
#
_cell.length_a   1.000
_cell.length_b   1.000
_cell.length_c   1.000
_cell.angle_alpha   90.00
_cell.angle_beta   90.00
_cell.angle_gamma   90.00
#
_symmetry.space_group_name_H-M   'P 1'
#
loop_
_entity.id
_entity.type
_entity.pdbx_description
1 polymer ?
#
loop_
_entity_poly.entity_id
_entity_poly.type
_entity_poly.pdbx_seq_one_letter_code
_entity_poly.pdbx_strand_id
1 'polypeptide(L)'
;MVHTSASVEFDDIWDNATGLPQVPGERFGRYEIALAMEELPDEFLSGPATLTLNFSDNLGQGYDELSTELIIEGRSFGDIVFESLQTENRLATIELPRAEIARLLADDTLTFALRTRDGWLHNAPIDLTATLTHTGVLALDDAFSFPGTGTQSGNLLADNGSGADEFNPQQGRPVVTHVNGMPVGNGITIALPGSGTLTVEPSGRFVYRPDLLDESLPASQQALARFTYTIANGDGSIDGEVVVRTQGLDDDDTFCGERDGTLIYGGAGDDTFYGNSLSYREQVAETVYGGSGNDTLFGNGGGDHLYGGEGDDTLYAGYTYDGSNGWLFGGAGNDTLEGEDATLYGNDGNDLLIGSGRLYGGNGDDELQFTRTQLLLAYGGDGNDRISGEYGLWGTVSGGAGYDVIVIMGHAVSGDDHSLGTIFGGDGADIIRSEDAMLMRGGADDDVITDVSTFDGVRLLGDEGNDTLRMGAGAGFAYGGLGDDRIFGGTGNSRLFGDEGDDAIQGGAGDEQIYGGDGADHLIDMQGTARLYGGAGDDILQSGNDGSSLFGGIGHDRLMSGSGDDLVEGGEGNDRIHDIGGLDQIYGGAGNDLINAAGIGGDMIDAGDGNDRVYGGSDDDTIDGGAGDDMLFGNAGLDTVSGGEGADMLDGGIGSDLLYGGEGDDRLDGGSDHDTLHGEAGDDLLLGEGGEDALFGGDGADRLHGGSDDDHLYGGAGDDLLSGGSGIDTLEGGAGADIFAFARLDGVARVTDFELGVDIVRISGFGAAMDSYAELTTIATQSGDDAVFDLATGEQLTLENTSLGDLGAGNFVFV
;
A
#
# COMPACT_ATOMS: atom_id res chain seq x y z
N MET A 1 28.36 7.96 6.31
CA MET A 1 27.73 6.82 7.02
C MET A 1 26.26 6.95 6.73
N VAL A 2 25.67 5.94 6.12
CA VAL A 2 24.25 5.91 5.77
C VAL A 2 23.52 5.27 6.94
N HIS A 3 22.53 5.97 7.51
CA HIS A 3 21.59 5.41 8.48
C HIS A 3 20.27 5.21 7.74
N THR A 4 19.85 3.97 7.59
CA THR A 4 18.52 3.58 7.10
C THR A 4 17.92 2.67 8.15
N SER A 5 16.73 2.99 8.64
CA SER A 5 15.86 2.06 9.37
C SER A 5 14.91 1.40 8.36
N ALA A 6 14.71 0.10 8.46
CA ALA A 6 13.75 -0.64 7.64
C ALA A 6 12.65 -1.22 8.55
N SER A 7 11.39 -1.11 8.14
CA SER A 7 10.27 -1.88 8.69
C SER A 7 10.31 -3.32 8.15
N VAL A 8 9.73 -4.27 8.91
CA VAL A 8 9.83 -5.72 8.67
C VAL A 8 8.45 -6.27 8.32
N GLU A 9 8.31 -6.90 7.16
CA GLU A 9 7.17 -7.79 6.84
C GLU A 9 7.47 -9.23 7.29
N PHE A 10 6.54 -9.85 8.00
CA PHE A 10 6.59 -11.28 8.34
C PHE A 10 5.69 -12.06 7.39
N ASP A 11 6.23 -12.51 6.26
CA ASP A 11 5.56 -13.50 5.43
C ASP A 11 5.74 -14.90 6.03
N ASP A 12 4.69 -15.46 6.63
CA ASP A 12 4.60 -16.88 6.97
C ASP A 12 4.20 -17.70 5.72
N ILE A 13 4.83 -17.42 4.56
CA ILE A 13 4.43 -18.01 3.27
C ILE A 13 5.28 -19.24 2.92
N TRP A 14 4.55 -20.34 2.73
CA TRP A 14 5.02 -21.64 2.25
C TRP A 14 5.03 -21.67 0.70
N ASP A 15 5.77 -20.81 -0.03
CA ASP A 15 5.88 -20.96 -1.50
C ASP A 15 7.16 -20.42 -2.19
N ASN A 16 7.39 -20.95 -3.40
CA ASN A 16 8.59 -21.20 -4.21
C ASN A 16 9.34 -19.99 -4.82
N ALA A 17 9.22 -18.77 -4.29
CA ALA A 17 9.78 -17.58 -4.93
C ALA A 17 11.34 -17.47 -4.89
N THR A 18 12.04 -18.31 -4.12
CA THR A 18 13.50 -18.18 -3.91
C THR A 18 14.38 -19.06 -4.83
N GLY A 19 13.80 -19.99 -5.59
CA GLY A 19 14.55 -20.92 -6.45
C GLY A 19 15.49 -21.88 -5.71
N LEU A 20 15.33 -22.03 -4.39
CA LEU A 20 16.16 -22.90 -3.54
C LEU A 20 15.51 -24.27 -3.31
N PRO A 21 16.30 -25.36 -3.19
CA PRO A 21 15.76 -26.69 -2.94
C PRO A 21 15.22 -26.82 -1.49
N GLN A 22 13.95 -27.19 -1.37
CA GLN A 22 13.23 -27.46 -0.12
C GLN A 22 13.89 -28.62 0.69
N VAL A 23 14.26 -28.36 1.95
CA VAL A 23 14.75 -29.39 2.90
C VAL A 23 13.79 -29.43 4.10
N PRO A 24 13.14 -30.57 4.41
CA PRO A 24 12.17 -30.65 5.50
C PRO A 24 12.77 -30.30 6.87
N GLY A 25 12.21 -29.29 7.54
CA GLY A 25 12.61 -28.86 8.89
C GLY A 25 13.37 -27.53 8.95
N GLU A 26 13.70 -26.92 7.81
CA GLU A 26 14.30 -25.57 7.73
C GLU A 26 13.20 -24.51 7.50
N ARG A 27 13.33 -23.33 8.12
CA ARG A 27 12.45 -22.16 7.91
C ARG A 27 13.27 -20.97 7.39
N PHE A 28 12.62 -20.10 6.60
CA PHE A 28 13.24 -18.96 5.91
C PHE A 28 12.52 -17.68 6.29
N GLY A 29 13.27 -16.61 6.58
CA GLY A 29 12.74 -15.23 6.61
C GLY A 29 13.36 -14.45 5.47
N ARG A 30 12.54 -13.76 4.66
CA ARG A 30 12.98 -12.85 3.60
C ARG A 30 13.04 -11.43 4.17
N TYR A 31 14.08 -10.70 3.81
CA TYR A 31 14.31 -9.32 4.21
C TYR A 31 14.64 -8.50 2.96
N GLU A 32 14.05 -7.33 2.85
CA GLU A 32 14.31 -6.39 1.75
C GLU A 32 14.70 -5.05 2.34
N ILE A 33 15.80 -4.47 1.87
CA ILE A 33 16.30 -3.19 2.35
C ILE A 33 16.47 -2.27 1.17
N ALA A 34 15.73 -1.15 1.17
CA ALA A 34 15.98 -0.05 0.25
C ALA A 34 17.33 0.61 0.59
N LEU A 35 18.26 0.59 -0.35
CA LEU A 35 19.57 1.21 -0.21
C LEU A 35 19.52 2.60 -0.87
N ALA A 36 19.08 3.61 -0.12
CA ALA A 36 19.16 4.99 -0.60
C ALA A 36 20.62 5.47 -0.59
N MET A 37 21.25 5.60 -1.76
CA MET A 37 22.54 6.28 -1.91
C MET A 37 22.53 7.26 -3.09
N GLU A 38 22.76 8.55 -2.80
CA GLU A 38 23.13 9.56 -3.81
C GLU A 38 24.35 9.12 -4.63
N GLU A 39 24.39 9.51 -5.91
CA GLU A 39 25.47 9.26 -6.86
C GLU A 39 26.87 9.32 -6.22
N LEU A 40 27.57 8.19 -6.16
CA LEU A 40 28.98 8.18 -5.75
C LEU A 40 29.85 8.79 -6.85
N PRO A 41 30.76 9.74 -6.54
CA PRO A 41 31.74 10.21 -7.50
C PRO A 41 32.60 9.04 -8.02
N ASP A 42 32.90 8.98 -9.32
CA ASP A 42 33.67 7.91 -10.00
C ASP A 42 34.98 7.49 -9.27
N GLU A 43 35.54 8.38 -8.46
CA GLU A 43 36.77 8.20 -7.69
C GLU A 43 36.60 7.22 -6.49
N PHE A 44 35.38 7.06 -5.95
CA PHE A 44 35.04 6.11 -4.88
C PHE A 44 34.98 4.64 -5.33
N LEU A 45 34.96 4.40 -6.64
CA LEU A 45 34.87 3.06 -7.23
C LEU A 45 36.25 2.39 -7.41
N SER A 46 37.35 2.97 -6.94
CA SER A 46 38.71 2.53 -7.31
C SER A 46 39.37 1.46 -6.41
N GLY A 47 38.77 1.12 -5.27
CA GLY A 47 39.31 0.17 -4.26
C GLY A 47 38.27 -0.80 -3.65
N PRO A 48 38.67 -1.76 -2.80
CA PRO A 48 37.75 -2.75 -2.20
C PRO A 48 36.82 -2.11 -1.17
N ALA A 49 35.54 -2.52 -1.19
CA ALA A 49 34.50 -2.07 -0.28
C ALA A 49 33.94 -3.25 0.54
N THR A 50 33.59 -3.01 1.80
CA THR A 50 33.04 -4.00 2.73
C THR A 50 31.64 -3.56 3.15
N LEU A 51 30.64 -4.45 3.01
CA LEU A 51 29.28 -4.22 3.47
C LEU A 51 29.11 -4.87 4.85
N THR A 52 28.80 -4.06 5.86
CA THR A 52 28.57 -4.55 7.22
C THR A 52 27.09 -4.45 7.53
N LEU A 53 26.46 -5.54 7.97
CA LEU A 53 25.06 -5.56 8.40
C LEU A 53 25.05 -5.66 9.93
N ASN A 54 24.61 -4.61 10.61
CA ASN A 54 24.44 -4.66 12.07
C ASN A 54 22.99 -4.97 12.38
N PHE A 55 22.79 -5.90 13.30
CA PHE A 55 21.49 -6.33 13.79
C PHE A 55 21.39 -5.84 15.23
N SER A 56 20.55 -4.84 15.51
CA SER A 56 20.16 -4.55 16.90
C SER A 56 18.91 -5.35 17.22
N ASP A 57 18.96 -6.01 18.36
CA ASP A 57 17.84 -6.76 18.89
C ASP A 57 17.71 -6.45 20.38
N ASN A 58 16.47 -6.26 20.83
CA ASN A 58 16.09 -6.07 22.22
C ASN A 58 15.52 -7.37 22.84
N LEU A 59 15.95 -8.55 22.36
CA LEU A 59 15.59 -9.83 22.96
C LEU A 59 16.02 -9.89 24.43
N GLY A 60 15.03 -9.76 25.31
CA GLY A 60 15.14 -10.01 26.74
C GLY A 60 15.79 -11.37 27.03
N GLN A 61 16.51 -11.42 28.15
CA GLN A 61 17.44 -12.50 28.52
C GLN A 61 16.94 -13.93 28.25
N GLY A 62 17.71 -14.67 27.44
CA GLY A 62 17.91 -16.11 27.65
C GLY A 62 17.72 -17.02 26.44
N TYR A 63 18.59 -16.95 25.42
CA TYR A 63 18.78 -18.05 24.45
C TYR A 63 20.26 -18.10 23.99
N ASP A 64 20.82 -19.31 23.93
CA ASP A 64 22.20 -19.59 23.50
C ASP A 64 22.27 -19.77 21.97
N GLU A 65 23.30 -19.20 21.35
CA GLU A 65 23.83 -19.43 19.98
C GLU A 65 22.81 -19.88 18.90
N LEU A 66 22.22 -18.90 18.19
CA LEU A 66 21.58 -19.15 16.88
C LEU A 66 22.66 -19.21 15.79
N SER A 67 22.74 -20.32 15.06
CA SER A 67 23.51 -20.40 13.82
C SER A 67 22.58 -20.19 12.64
N THR A 68 22.77 -19.11 11.90
CA THR A 68 21.88 -18.69 10.80
C THR A 68 22.71 -18.49 9.54
N GLU A 69 22.27 -19.04 8.42
CA GLU A 69 22.97 -18.89 7.15
C GLU A 69 22.35 -17.74 6.34
N LEU A 70 23.19 -16.84 5.82
CA LEU A 70 22.74 -15.75 4.97
C LEU A 70 22.76 -16.17 3.51
N ILE A 71 21.64 -15.88 2.84
CA ILE A 71 21.44 -16.14 1.43
C ILE A 71 21.06 -14.83 0.74
N ILE A 72 21.81 -14.43 -0.29
CA ILE A 72 21.49 -13.25 -1.11
C ILE A 72 21.24 -13.75 -2.53
N GLU A 73 20.06 -13.47 -3.09
CA GLU A 73 19.65 -13.94 -4.43
C GLU A 73 19.95 -15.44 -4.69
N GLY A 74 19.62 -16.29 -3.72
CA GLY A 74 19.80 -17.75 -3.83
C GLY A 74 21.25 -18.25 -3.69
N ARG A 75 22.22 -17.39 -3.36
CA ARG A 75 23.61 -17.78 -3.06
C ARG A 75 23.90 -17.72 -1.57
N SER A 76 24.48 -18.79 -1.02
CA SER A 76 24.93 -18.84 0.38
C SER A 76 26.26 -18.12 0.58
N PHE A 77 26.31 -17.26 1.59
CA PHE A 77 27.51 -16.51 1.99
C PHE A 77 28.13 -17.00 3.30
N GLY A 78 27.66 -18.14 3.81
CA GLY A 78 28.20 -18.81 5.00
C GLY A 78 27.33 -18.65 6.26
N ASP A 79 27.71 -19.39 7.30
CA ASP A 79 27.03 -19.36 8.60
C ASP A 79 27.43 -18.09 9.36
N ILE A 80 26.43 -17.32 9.80
CA ILE A 80 26.56 -16.21 10.74
C ILE A 80 26.38 -16.78 12.15
N VAL A 81 27.37 -16.50 13.01
CA VAL A 81 27.33 -16.88 14.43
C VAL A 81 27.05 -15.63 15.24
N PHE A 82 25.92 -15.61 15.95
CA PHE A 82 25.62 -14.53 16.89
C PHE A 82 26.36 -14.78 18.22
N GLU A 83 27.41 -14.01 18.50
CA GLU A 83 28.12 -14.09 19.77
C GLU A 83 27.31 -13.41 20.89
N SER A 84 27.10 -14.13 22.00
CA SER A 84 26.42 -13.63 23.19
C SER A 84 27.31 -12.65 23.95
N LEU A 85 27.10 -11.34 23.73
CA LEU A 85 27.59 -10.30 24.63
C LEU A 85 26.38 -9.58 25.24
N GLN A 86 26.37 -9.56 26.57
CA GLN A 86 25.43 -8.76 27.33
C GLN A 86 25.81 -7.30 27.08
N THR A 87 24.86 -6.50 26.60
CA THR A 87 24.92 -5.07 26.22
C THR A 87 25.58 -4.75 24.86
N GLU A 88 24.74 -4.22 23.95
CA GLU A 88 24.98 -3.57 22.65
C GLU A 88 25.13 -4.45 21.37
N ASN A 89 24.49 -3.97 20.30
CA ASN A 89 24.46 -4.36 18.87
C ASN A 89 25.23 -5.61 18.44
N ARG A 90 24.53 -6.58 17.81
CA ARG A 90 25.14 -7.78 17.24
C ARG A 90 25.62 -7.50 15.81
N LEU A 91 26.92 -7.67 15.56
CA LEU A 91 27.53 -7.43 14.25
C LEU A 91 27.70 -8.73 13.45
N ALA A 92 27.23 -8.74 12.21
CA ALA A 92 27.67 -9.69 11.19
C ALA A 92 28.34 -8.92 10.04
N THR A 93 29.63 -9.19 9.79
CA THR A 93 30.39 -8.54 8.71
C THR A 93 30.57 -9.50 7.55
N ILE A 94 30.21 -9.08 6.33
CA ILE A 94 30.33 -9.91 5.14
C ILE A 94 31.07 -9.14 4.05
N GLU A 95 32.18 -9.71 3.58
CA GLU A 95 32.95 -9.13 2.48
C GLU A 95 32.37 -9.60 1.13
N LEU A 96 31.72 -8.68 0.40
CA LEU A 96 31.23 -8.94 -0.96
C LEU A 96 32.25 -8.47 -2.02
N PRO A 97 32.44 -9.22 -3.13
CA PRO A 97 33.28 -8.78 -4.24
C PRO A 97 32.70 -7.54 -4.94
N ARG A 98 33.59 -6.65 -5.43
CA ARG A 98 33.24 -5.37 -6.08
C ARG A 98 32.18 -5.45 -7.18
N ALA A 99 32.16 -6.53 -7.97
CA ALA A 99 31.21 -6.70 -9.06
C ALA A 99 29.79 -7.03 -8.56
N GLU A 100 29.67 -7.62 -7.37
CA GLU A 100 28.38 -7.92 -6.75
C GLU A 100 27.79 -6.65 -6.12
N ILE A 101 28.62 -5.85 -5.42
CA ILE A 101 28.21 -4.57 -4.82
C ILE A 101 27.70 -3.60 -5.89
N ALA A 102 28.43 -3.44 -7.00
CA ALA A 102 28.03 -2.54 -8.09
C ALA A 102 26.78 -3.01 -8.85
N ARG A 103 26.43 -4.30 -8.79
CA ARG A 103 25.18 -4.82 -9.35
C ARG A 103 24.01 -4.60 -8.39
N LEU A 104 24.22 -4.89 -7.10
CA LEU A 104 23.21 -4.70 -6.04
C LEU A 104 22.83 -3.22 -5.85
N LEU A 105 23.76 -2.30 -6.13
CA LEU A 105 23.52 -0.85 -6.08
C LEU A 105 22.80 -0.29 -7.33
N ALA A 106 22.52 -1.11 -8.36
CA ALA A 106 21.81 -0.65 -9.56
C ALA A 106 20.29 -0.87 -9.47
N ASP A 107 19.85 -1.70 -8.52
CA ASP A 107 18.45 -2.07 -8.33
C ASP A 107 17.82 -1.34 -7.11
N ASP A 108 18.56 -0.43 -6.46
CA ASP A 108 18.17 0.38 -5.28
C ASP A 108 17.61 -0.38 -4.06
N THR A 109 17.51 -1.71 -4.13
CA THR A 109 17.10 -2.61 -3.06
C THR A 109 18.04 -3.81 -2.94
N LEU A 110 18.28 -4.26 -1.71
CA LEU A 110 19.01 -5.49 -1.40
C LEU A 110 18.07 -6.48 -0.72
N THR A 111 17.72 -7.55 -1.43
CA THR A 111 16.93 -8.67 -0.88
C THR A 111 17.85 -9.79 -0.38
N PHE A 112 17.66 -10.23 0.85
CA PHE A 112 18.35 -11.39 1.40
C PHE A 112 17.43 -12.25 2.26
N ALA A 113 17.81 -13.49 2.48
CA ALA A 113 17.10 -14.43 3.32
C ALA A 113 18.01 -14.98 4.41
N LEU A 114 17.46 -15.14 5.62
CA LEU A 114 18.13 -15.82 6.72
C LEU A 114 17.53 -17.22 6.88
N ARG A 115 18.40 -18.24 6.88
CA ARG A 115 18.02 -19.63 7.07
C ARG A 115 18.46 -20.11 8.46
N THR A 116 17.50 -20.45 9.32
CA THR A 116 17.78 -20.99 10.66
C THR A 116 17.76 -22.52 10.65
N ARG A 117 18.75 -23.14 11.30
CA ARG A 117 18.83 -24.62 11.41
C ARG A 117 18.24 -25.16 12.70
N ASP A 118 18.16 -24.36 13.77
CA ASP A 118 17.71 -24.78 15.11
C ASP A 118 17.10 -23.60 15.90
N GLY A 119 15.77 -23.40 15.84
CA GLY A 119 15.03 -22.49 16.73
C GLY A 119 14.21 -21.38 16.06
N TRP A 120 13.28 -20.80 16.82
CA TRP A 120 12.34 -19.74 16.42
C TRP A 120 13.06 -18.38 16.31
N LEU A 121 12.84 -17.63 15.22
CA LEU A 121 12.86 -16.17 15.26
C LEU A 121 11.45 -15.72 15.71
N HIS A 122 11.34 -14.86 16.71
CA HIS A 122 10.06 -14.21 17.07
C HIS A 122 9.89 -12.90 16.29
N ASN A 123 8.65 -12.41 16.22
CA ASN A 123 8.16 -11.13 15.65
C ASN A 123 8.77 -9.85 16.28
N ALA A 124 10.05 -9.87 16.65
CA ALA A 124 10.74 -8.67 17.12
C ALA A 124 11.34 -7.94 15.90
N PRO A 125 11.12 -6.61 15.77
CA PRO A 125 11.79 -5.82 14.75
C PRO A 125 13.30 -5.92 14.98
N ILE A 126 14.00 -6.37 13.95
CA ILE A 126 15.46 -6.35 13.89
C ILE A 126 15.81 -5.03 13.22
N ASP A 127 16.32 -4.03 13.96
CA ASP A 127 16.84 -2.85 13.25
C ASP A 127 18.12 -3.25 12.55
N LEU A 128 18.13 -3.04 11.24
CA LEU A 128 19.23 -3.43 10.40
C LEU A 128 19.92 -2.18 9.85
N THR A 129 21.17 -1.97 10.25
CA THR A 129 21.99 -0.88 9.70
C THR A 129 23.06 -1.44 8.78
N ALA A 130 23.04 -0.98 7.53
CA ALA A 130 24.04 -1.34 6.52
C ALA A 130 25.13 -0.28 6.45
N THR A 131 26.39 -0.64 6.71
CA THR A 131 27.54 0.27 6.61
C THR A 131 28.50 -0.19 5.51
N LEU A 132 28.64 0.61 4.45
CA LEU A 132 29.65 0.39 3.42
C LEU A 132 30.96 1.10 3.80
N THR A 133 32.04 0.35 3.95
CA THR A 133 33.38 0.89 4.28
C THR A 133 34.38 0.64 3.16
N HIS A 134 35.10 1.68 2.75
CA HIS A 134 36.14 1.60 1.73
C HIS A 134 37.53 1.55 2.38
N THR A 135 38.39 0.60 1.97
CA THR A 135 39.80 0.56 2.42
C THR A 135 40.74 0.93 1.27
N GLY A 136 40.93 2.23 1.07
CA GLY A 136 41.88 2.80 0.12
C GLY A 136 42.66 3.95 0.75
N VAL A 137 43.99 3.90 0.69
CA VAL A 137 44.86 5.03 1.08
C VAL A 137 44.77 6.10 0.00
N LEU A 138 44.14 7.23 0.32
CA LEU A 138 44.19 8.44 -0.51
C LEU A 138 45.64 8.95 -0.55
N ALA A 139 46.30 8.76 -1.68
CA ALA A 139 47.48 9.54 -2.04
C ALA A 139 46.99 10.90 -2.58
N LEU A 140 46.93 11.91 -1.72
CA LEU A 140 46.79 13.30 -2.12
C LEU A 140 48.17 13.80 -2.59
N ASP A 141 48.34 13.97 -3.90
CA ASP A 141 49.48 14.66 -4.50
C ASP A 141 48.95 15.85 -5.33
N ASP A 142 49.14 17.06 -4.75
CA ASP A 142 49.17 18.41 -5.33
C ASP A 142 48.00 18.91 -6.23
N ALA A 143 47.29 20.02 -5.99
CA ALA A 143 47.58 21.19 -5.19
C ALA A 143 46.29 22.03 -4.95
N PHE A 144 45.93 22.26 -3.69
CA PHE A 144 45.24 23.48 -3.27
C PHE A 144 46.18 24.23 -2.32
N SER A 145 46.70 25.35 -2.79
CA SER A 145 47.51 26.24 -1.98
C SER A 145 46.63 26.93 -0.93
N PHE A 146 46.83 26.56 0.34
CA PHE A 146 46.40 27.34 1.49
C PHE A 146 46.97 28.76 1.44
N PRO A 147 46.16 29.83 1.55
CA PRO A 147 46.63 31.07 2.10
C PRO A 147 46.48 31.02 3.63
N GLY A 148 47.58 30.76 4.33
CA GLY A 148 47.79 31.24 5.69
C GLY A 148 47.26 30.33 6.81
N THR A 149 48.19 29.95 7.69
CA THR A 149 47.95 29.53 9.07
C THR A 149 47.06 30.55 9.79
N GLY A 150 45.82 30.16 10.10
CA GLY A 150 44.91 30.89 10.99
C GLY A 150 44.57 29.99 12.18
N THR A 151 44.91 30.46 13.35
CA THR A 151 44.85 29.76 14.64
C THR A 151 43.39 29.53 15.06
N GLN A 152 43.01 28.30 15.41
CA GLN A 152 41.72 28.01 16.02
C GLN A 152 41.68 28.61 17.44
N SER A 153 40.77 29.55 17.67
CA SER A 153 40.41 30.03 19.01
C SER A 153 39.46 29.03 19.64
N GLY A 154 39.92 28.32 20.67
CA GLY A 154 39.09 27.39 21.44
C GLY A 154 38.13 28.13 22.36
N ASN A 155 36.83 27.81 22.26
CA ASN A 155 35.79 28.30 23.16
C ASN A 155 35.98 27.74 24.58
N LEU A 156 35.83 28.59 25.59
CA LEU A 156 35.90 28.23 27.00
C LEU A 156 34.57 28.58 27.68
N LEU A 157 33.79 27.56 28.02
CA LEU A 157 32.51 27.63 28.74
C LEU A 157 32.65 28.40 30.08
N ALA A 158 31.75 29.36 30.31
CA ALA A 158 31.54 30.02 31.60
C ALA A 158 30.14 29.66 32.12
N ASP A 159 30.09 28.78 33.12
CA ASP A 159 28.88 28.43 33.89
C ASP A 159 28.65 29.48 35.01
N ASN A 160 27.39 29.75 35.36
CA ASN A 160 26.99 30.63 36.47
C ASN A 160 25.86 30.01 37.34
N GLY A 161 25.96 28.73 37.69
CA GLY A 161 25.31 28.02 38.82
C GLY A 161 23.79 28.21 38.99
N SER A 162 22.95 27.18 38.84
CA SER A 162 22.99 25.95 39.64
C SER A 162 22.26 24.76 38.99
N GLY A 163 22.98 23.67 38.72
CA GLY A 163 22.45 22.39 38.22
C GLY A 163 23.56 21.63 37.48
N ALA A 164 23.64 20.30 37.57
CA ALA A 164 24.74 19.48 37.03
C ALA A 164 24.84 19.60 35.48
N ASP A 165 26.02 19.53 34.86
CA ASP A 165 26.50 18.27 34.26
C ASP A 165 28.03 18.18 34.02
N GLU A 166 28.52 16.92 34.00
CA GLU A 166 29.92 16.50 33.90
C GLU A 166 30.48 16.54 32.47
N PHE A 167 31.69 17.11 32.30
CA PHE A 167 32.57 16.81 31.17
C PHE A 167 33.97 16.42 31.69
N ASN A 168 34.40 15.18 31.44
CA ASN A 168 35.67 14.59 31.89
C ASN A 168 36.77 14.72 30.80
N PRO A 169 38.02 15.12 31.12
CA PRO A 169 38.95 15.72 30.17
C PRO A 169 40.15 14.83 29.86
N GLN A 170 40.42 14.51 28.59
CA GLN A 170 41.77 14.11 28.15
C GLN A 170 42.10 14.60 26.74
N GLN A 171 42.64 15.83 26.64
CA GLN A 171 43.90 16.18 25.95
C GLN A 171 43.99 17.70 25.68
N GLY A 172 45.11 18.31 26.09
CA GLY A 172 45.61 19.59 25.55
C GLY A 172 44.83 20.87 25.89
N ARG A 173 44.92 21.37 27.13
CA ARG A 173 44.35 22.69 27.47
C ARG A 173 45.33 23.83 27.17
N PRO A 174 44.90 24.93 26.52
CA PRO A 174 45.70 26.15 26.45
C PRO A 174 45.91 26.73 27.87
N VAL A 175 47.15 27.06 28.21
CA VAL A 175 47.49 27.70 29.49
C VAL A 175 47.59 29.20 29.28
N VAL A 176 46.69 29.95 29.88
CA VAL A 176 46.74 31.42 29.89
C VAL A 176 47.90 31.84 30.79
N THR A 177 48.90 32.50 30.21
CA THR A 177 50.09 32.92 30.96
C THR A 177 50.01 34.37 31.43
N HIS A 178 49.21 35.21 30.74
CA HIS A 178 49.08 36.63 31.04
C HIS A 178 47.65 37.14 30.77
N VAL A 179 47.16 38.05 31.62
CA VAL A 179 45.94 38.85 31.43
C VAL A 179 46.33 40.33 31.55
N ASN A 180 46.03 41.15 30.53
CA ASN A 180 46.40 42.57 30.48
C ASN A 180 47.89 42.83 30.83
N GLY A 181 48.79 41.92 30.39
CA GLY A 181 50.22 42.00 30.65
C GLY A 181 50.69 41.57 32.05
N MET A 182 49.78 41.10 32.93
CA MET A 182 50.14 40.57 34.26
C MET A 182 50.23 39.04 34.22
N PRO A 183 51.27 38.43 34.81
CA PRO A 183 51.42 36.98 34.84
C PRO A 183 50.35 36.34 35.73
N VAL A 184 49.67 35.31 35.21
CA VAL A 184 48.66 34.54 35.95
C VAL A 184 49.08 33.08 36.12
N GLY A 185 48.69 32.50 37.25
CA GLY A 185 48.78 31.09 37.56
C GLY A 185 47.47 30.67 38.24
N ASN A 186 47.17 29.37 38.22
CA ASN A 186 45.93 28.81 38.77
C ASN A 186 45.67 29.30 40.21
N GLY A 187 44.48 29.86 40.46
CA GLY A 187 44.06 30.38 41.77
C GLY A 187 44.43 31.83 42.07
N ILE A 188 44.80 32.64 41.06
CA ILE A 188 45.06 34.07 41.23
C ILE A 188 43.76 34.87 41.01
N THR A 189 43.39 35.68 42.02
CA THR A 189 42.35 36.71 41.93
C THR A 189 43.02 38.05 41.65
N ILE A 190 42.64 38.70 40.55
CA ILE A 190 43.08 40.05 40.19
C ILE A 190 41.97 41.03 40.56
N ALA A 191 42.30 41.98 41.44
CA ALA A 191 41.42 43.12 41.71
C ALA A 191 41.54 44.11 40.54
N LEU A 192 40.42 44.37 39.86
CA LEU A 192 40.37 45.31 38.75
C LEU A 192 39.94 46.68 39.28
N PRO A 193 40.67 47.76 38.97
CA PRO A 193 40.36 49.08 39.51
C PRO A 193 38.97 49.56 39.05
N GLY A 194 37.99 49.53 39.96
CA GLY A 194 36.66 50.11 39.73
C GLY A 194 35.66 49.23 38.97
N SER A 195 35.94 47.93 38.81
CA SER A 195 35.05 47.03 38.05
C SER A 195 34.85 45.64 38.67
N GLY A 196 35.52 45.28 39.76
CA GLY A 196 35.34 43.99 40.44
C GLY A 196 36.57 43.09 40.44
N THR A 197 36.38 41.80 40.68
CA THR A 197 37.46 40.81 40.78
C THR A 197 37.36 39.76 39.69
N LEU A 198 38.46 39.49 39.00
CA LEU A 198 38.58 38.39 38.04
C LEU A 198 39.42 37.27 38.66
N THR A 199 38.86 36.06 38.76
CA THR A 199 39.52 34.87 39.31
C THR A 199 39.71 33.83 38.22
N VAL A 200 40.93 33.29 38.11
CA VAL A 200 41.23 32.14 37.24
C VAL A 200 41.27 30.88 38.09
N GLU A 201 40.29 30.00 37.90
CA GLU A 201 40.19 28.76 38.65
C GLU A 201 41.23 27.72 38.22
N PRO A 202 41.56 26.72 39.07
CA PRO A 202 42.43 25.61 38.68
C PRO A 202 41.93 24.82 37.47
N SER A 203 40.63 24.91 37.22
CA SER A 203 39.92 24.43 36.05
C SER A 203 40.11 25.31 34.83
N GLY A 204 40.96 26.33 34.80
CA GLY A 204 41.19 27.22 33.65
C GLY A 204 40.03 28.18 33.32
N ARG A 205 38.90 28.09 34.03
CA ARG A 205 37.72 28.96 33.93
C ARG A 205 38.00 30.36 34.47
N PHE A 206 37.50 31.37 33.77
CA PHE A 206 37.50 32.76 34.23
C PHE A 206 36.19 33.07 34.95
N VAL A 207 36.28 33.63 36.17
CA VAL A 207 35.13 34.05 36.96
C VAL A 207 35.28 35.54 37.27
N TYR A 208 34.45 36.37 36.63
CA TYR A 208 34.37 37.80 36.91
C TYR A 208 33.26 38.08 37.93
N ARG A 209 33.58 38.81 38.98
CA ARG A 209 32.63 39.25 40.01
C ARG A 209 32.66 40.77 40.08
N PRO A 210 31.67 41.49 39.55
CA PRO A 210 31.62 42.93 39.69
C PRO A 210 31.52 43.33 41.17
N ASP A 211 32.20 44.40 41.56
CA ASP A 211 31.94 45.05 42.85
C ASP A 211 30.60 45.80 42.73
N LEU A 212 29.73 45.72 43.74
CA LEU A 212 28.45 46.44 43.82
C LEU A 212 28.59 47.87 43.29
N LEU A 213 27.93 48.16 42.17
CA LEU A 213 27.95 49.45 41.48
C LEU A 213 27.35 50.54 42.38
N ASP A 214 28.04 51.67 42.48
CA ASP A 214 27.49 52.90 43.07
C ASP A 214 26.58 53.56 42.03
N GLU A 215 25.26 53.48 42.23
CA GLU A 215 24.19 54.00 41.36
C GLU A 215 24.24 55.53 41.12
N SER A 216 25.22 56.24 41.67
CA SER A 216 25.36 57.70 41.53
C SER A 216 26.25 58.17 40.37
N LEU A 217 26.81 57.27 39.56
CA LEU A 217 27.68 57.62 38.42
C LEU A 217 26.90 57.71 37.08
N PRO A 218 27.19 58.71 36.22
CA PRO A 218 26.57 58.83 34.89
C PRO A 218 26.99 57.69 33.95
N ALA A 219 26.08 57.25 33.07
CA ALA A 219 26.24 56.09 32.16
C ALA A 219 27.58 56.03 31.39
N SER A 220 28.16 57.18 31.04
CA SER A 220 29.48 57.27 30.40
C SER A 220 30.67 56.85 31.28
N GLN A 221 30.45 56.53 32.55
CA GLN A 221 31.45 56.06 33.51
C GLN A 221 31.15 54.68 34.11
N GLN A 222 30.10 53.98 33.65
CA GLN A 222 29.89 52.57 33.98
C GLN A 222 30.86 51.73 33.14
N ALA A 223 31.57 50.80 33.79
CA ALA A 223 32.89 50.33 33.33
C ALA A 223 32.85 49.39 32.11
N LEU A 224 33.50 49.80 31.01
CA LEU A 224 33.91 48.90 29.91
C LEU A 224 35.05 47.99 30.39
N ALA A 225 34.85 46.67 30.37
CA ALA A 225 35.89 45.70 30.71
C ALA A 225 36.53 45.11 29.44
N ARG A 226 37.55 45.79 28.88
CA ARG A 226 38.38 45.19 27.82
C ARG A 226 39.44 44.27 28.41
N PHE A 227 39.50 43.03 27.94
CA PHE A 227 40.54 42.08 28.32
C PHE A 227 41.30 41.61 27.09
N THR A 228 42.62 41.69 27.16
CA THR A 228 43.51 41.03 26.20
C THR A 228 44.22 39.90 26.95
N TYR A 229 44.11 38.67 26.43
CA TYR A 229 44.84 37.53 26.97
C TYR A 229 45.89 37.04 25.98
N THR A 230 46.81 36.21 26.46
CA THR A 230 47.82 35.57 25.61
C THR A 230 47.81 34.07 25.84
N ILE A 231 47.43 33.31 24.82
CA ILE A 231 47.60 31.86 24.79
C ILE A 231 48.98 31.56 24.22
N ALA A 232 49.80 30.81 24.95
CA ALA A 232 51.08 30.35 24.44
C ALA A 232 50.87 29.10 23.58
N ASN A 233 50.65 29.29 22.27
CA ASN A 233 50.93 28.23 21.31
C ASN A 233 52.45 28.16 21.14
N GLY A 234 53.01 26.95 21.10
CA GLY A 234 54.46 26.69 21.19
C GLY A 234 55.33 27.29 20.06
N ASP A 235 54.79 28.15 19.21
CA ASP A 235 55.44 28.82 18.08
C ASP A 235 55.52 30.36 18.20
N GLY A 236 54.89 30.97 19.21
CA GLY A 236 55.03 32.39 19.52
C GLY A 236 54.17 33.35 18.69
N SER A 237 53.07 32.90 18.08
CA SER A 237 52.02 33.81 17.59
C SER A 237 51.16 34.36 18.75
N ILE A 238 50.55 35.53 18.54
CA ILE A 238 49.57 36.16 19.45
C ILE A 238 48.21 35.97 18.78
N ASP A 239 47.21 35.41 19.46
CA ASP A 239 45.81 35.47 19.01
C ASP A 239 44.83 35.62 20.17
N GLY A 240 43.85 36.53 19.98
CA GLY A 240 42.66 36.74 20.81
C GLY A 240 42.56 38.11 21.51
N GLU A 241 41.72 39.01 21.00
CA GLU A 241 41.09 40.10 21.77
C GLU A 241 39.64 39.67 22.07
N VAL A 242 39.23 39.64 23.33
CA VAL A 242 37.81 39.43 23.71
C VAL A 242 37.34 40.70 24.40
N VAL A 243 36.45 41.41 23.73
CA VAL A 243 35.81 42.62 24.28
C VAL A 243 34.51 42.20 24.96
N VAL A 244 34.53 42.07 26.29
CA VAL A 244 33.30 41.89 27.09
C VAL A 244 32.75 43.27 27.41
N ARG A 245 31.63 43.67 26.80
CA ARG A 245 30.94 44.92 27.14
C ARG A 245 29.79 44.59 28.08
N THR A 246 29.96 44.84 29.37
CA THR A 246 28.84 44.94 30.32
C THR A 246 28.59 46.44 30.54
N GLN A 247 27.64 47.04 29.82
CA GLN A 247 27.03 48.29 30.31
C GLN A 247 25.86 47.92 31.23
N GLY A 248 25.41 48.88 32.03
CA GLY A 248 24.66 48.61 33.25
C GLY A 248 23.41 47.78 33.01
N LEU A 249 23.17 46.82 33.90
CA LEU A 249 21.91 46.11 34.10
C LEU A 249 20.80 47.15 34.41
N ASP A 250 20.23 47.81 33.41
CA ASP A 250 18.89 48.37 33.48
C ASP A 250 17.90 47.43 32.78
N ASP A 251 16.60 47.67 32.99
CA ASP A 251 15.56 46.71 32.64
C ASP A 251 15.18 46.74 31.14
N ASP A 252 15.84 47.52 30.26
CA ASP A 252 15.54 47.59 28.81
C ASP A 252 16.70 48.28 28.00
N ASP A 253 17.63 47.54 27.41
CA ASP A 253 18.81 48.10 26.70
C ASP A 253 18.65 48.24 25.16
N THR A 254 19.42 49.12 24.51
CA THR A 254 19.53 49.14 23.02
C THR A 254 20.98 49.33 22.55
N PHE A 255 21.49 48.40 21.74
CA PHE A 255 22.90 48.39 21.32
C PHE A 255 23.10 48.18 19.81
N CYS A 256 24.19 48.73 19.24
CA CYS A 256 24.63 48.49 17.87
C CYS A 256 26.08 47.95 17.85
N GLY A 257 26.34 46.87 17.11
CA GLY A 257 27.66 46.25 16.97
C GLY A 257 28.71 47.17 16.34
N GLU A 258 29.92 47.19 16.90
CA GLU A 258 31.10 47.86 16.33
C GLU A 258 32.22 46.83 16.10
N ARG A 259 32.57 46.60 14.83
CA ARG A 259 33.71 45.84 14.27
C ARG A 259 34.22 44.64 15.07
N ASP A 260 34.04 43.48 14.45
CA ASP A 260 34.76 42.22 14.60
C ASP A 260 34.28 41.33 15.78
N GLY A 261 33.64 40.20 15.44
CA GLY A 261 33.55 38.96 16.25
C GLY A 261 33.15 39.15 17.72
N THR A 262 32.17 40.00 17.99
CA THR A 262 31.83 40.41 19.36
C THR A 262 30.82 39.44 19.98
N LEU A 263 31.12 39.02 21.22
CA LEU A 263 30.20 38.31 22.10
C LEU A 263 29.42 39.33 22.94
N ILE A 264 28.10 39.33 22.85
CA ILE A 264 27.19 40.31 23.49
C ILE A 264 26.23 39.58 24.44
N TYR A 265 25.96 40.16 25.62
CA TYR A 265 24.99 39.68 26.61
C TYR A 265 24.10 40.85 27.05
N GLY A 266 22.77 40.70 26.97
CA GLY A 266 21.79 41.70 27.42
C GLY A 266 21.56 41.69 28.91
N GLY A 267 21.15 40.56 29.47
CA GLY A 267 21.00 40.41 30.91
C GLY A 267 19.53 40.25 31.29
N ALA A 268 18.95 41.19 32.03
CA ALA A 268 17.56 41.11 32.44
C ALA A 268 16.83 42.37 31.99
N GLY A 269 15.65 42.24 31.37
CA GLY A 269 14.95 43.34 30.75
C GLY A 269 14.51 43.03 29.32
N ASP A 270 13.75 43.92 28.69
CA ASP A 270 13.39 43.78 27.26
C ASP A 270 14.46 44.52 26.42
N ASP A 271 15.49 43.80 25.97
CA ASP A 271 16.65 44.38 25.30
C ASP A 271 16.52 44.40 23.77
N THR A 272 17.23 45.30 23.09
CA THR A 272 17.27 45.36 21.61
C THR A 272 18.71 45.45 21.09
N PHE A 273 19.15 44.42 20.35
CA PHE A 273 20.51 44.32 19.82
C PHE A 273 20.54 44.37 18.29
N TYR A 274 21.32 45.30 17.72
CA TYR A 274 21.60 45.37 16.29
C TYR A 274 23.02 44.89 16.00
N GLY A 275 23.16 43.82 15.22
CA GLY A 275 24.39 43.32 14.64
C GLY A 275 25.04 44.34 13.70
N ASN A 276 26.29 44.11 13.33
CA ASN A 276 27.05 45.13 12.60
C ASN A 276 26.50 45.31 11.16
N SER A 277 26.45 46.54 10.65
CA SER A 277 25.87 46.85 9.33
C SER A 277 26.87 47.57 8.43
N LEU A 278 28.02 46.99 8.06
CA LEU A 278 28.88 47.63 7.04
C LEU A 278 29.67 46.66 6.13
N SER A 279 29.12 46.51 4.92
CA SER A 279 29.76 46.18 3.64
C SER A 279 30.26 44.74 3.42
N TYR A 280 29.70 44.16 2.35
CA TYR A 280 29.90 42.90 1.61
C TYR A 280 31.24 42.12 1.64
N ARG A 281 32.27 42.53 2.39
CA ARG A 281 33.63 41.95 2.31
C ARG A 281 34.27 41.55 3.64
N GLU A 282 33.66 41.87 4.78
CA GLU A 282 34.18 41.53 6.12
C GLU A 282 33.03 41.02 7.01
N GLN A 283 32.32 39.98 6.56
CA GLN A 283 31.29 39.28 7.34
C GLN A 283 32.00 38.34 8.34
N VAL A 284 31.88 38.61 9.64
CA VAL A 284 32.41 37.77 10.72
C VAL A 284 31.24 37.46 11.64
N ALA A 285 30.96 36.18 11.89
CA ALA A 285 29.88 35.75 12.76
C ALA A 285 29.98 36.40 14.16
N GLU A 286 28.89 37.01 14.60
CA GLU A 286 28.70 37.46 15.96
C GLU A 286 27.98 36.41 16.83
N THR A 287 28.09 36.55 18.15
CA THR A 287 27.30 35.75 19.08
C THR A 287 26.60 36.67 20.08
N VAL A 288 25.27 36.66 20.09
CA VAL A 288 24.44 37.57 20.89
C VAL A 288 23.52 36.76 21.79
N TYR A 289 23.50 37.09 23.08
CA TYR A 289 22.60 36.53 24.09
C TYR A 289 21.69 37.64 24.62
N GLY A 290 20.37 37.46 24.54
CA GLY A 290 19.37 38.36 25.11
C GLY A 290 19.38 38.29 26.63
N GLY A 291 18.92 37.19 27.20
CA GLY A 291 18.96 36.93 28.63
C GLY A 291 17.58 36.59 29.18
N SER A 292 16.99 37.45 30.00
CA SER A 292 15.63 37.26 30.53
C SER A 292 14.80 38.50 30.27
N GLY A 293 13.56 38.37 29.81
CA GLY A 293 12.73 39.47 29.31
C GLY A 293 12.47 39.29 27.82
N ASN A 294 11.72 40.19 27.20
CA ASN A 294 11.30 40.05 25.81
C ASN A 294 12.29 40.79 24.89
N ASP A 295 13.32 40.10 24.43
CA ASP A 295 14.44 40.66 23.72
C ASP A 295 14.22 40.73 22.19
N THR A 296 14.89 41.66 21.51
CA THR A 296 14.89 41.78 20.04
C THR A 296 16.31 41.79 19.49
N LEU A 297 16.73 40.72 18.81
CA LEU A 297 18.10 40.53 18.32
C LEU A 297 18.16 40.56 16.78
N PHE A 298 19.04 41.37 16.19
CA PHE A 298 19.27 41.42 14.74
C PHE A 298 20.72 41.02 14.41
N GLY A 299 20.96 40.02 13.57
CA GLY A 299 22.31 39.59 13.16
C GLY A 299 22.94 40.45 12.06
N ASN A 300 22.16 40.91 11.08
CA ASN A 300 22.63 41.70 9.90
C ASN A 300 23.65 40.99 8.96
N GLY A 301 23.97 39.70 9.15
CA GLY A 301 24.60 38.80 8.16
C GLY A 301 26.03 38.39 8.51
N GLY A 302 26.50 37.23 8.02
CA GLY A 302 27.83 36.69 8.27
C GLY A 302 27.90 35.43 9.15
N GLY A 303 26.77 34.74 9.30
CA GLY A 303 26.67 33.50 10.06
C GLY A 303 26.48 33.71 11.56
N ASP A 304 25.77 34.77 11.95
CA ASP A 304 25.57 35.15 13.36
C ASP A 304 24.82 34.09 14.17
N HIS A 305 25.17 33.96 15.44
CA HIS A 305 24.51 33.09 16.40
C HIS A 305 23.75 33.94 17.43
N LEU A 306 22.42 33.86 17.44
CA LEU A 306 21.53 34.64 18.30
C LEU A 306 20.84 33.69 19.29
N TYR A 307 20.77 34.09 20.56
CA TYR A 307 20.13 33.33 21.64
C TYR A 307 19.22 34.29 22.41
N GLY A 308 17.90 34.06 22.40
CA GLY A 308 16.90 34.86 23.11
C GLY A 308 17.04 34.71 24.61
N GLY A 309 16.63 33.57 25.15
CA GLY A 309 16.76 33.24 26.57
C GLY A 309 15.42 32.93 27.22
N GLU A 310 15.07 33.59 28.32
CA GLU A 310 13.74 33.49 28.93
C GLU A 310 12.89 34.69 28.50
N GLY A 311 11.67 34.51 28.00
CA GLY A 311 10.78 35.60 27.58
C GLY A 311 10.21 35.35 26.19
N ASP A 312 9.33 36.24 25.71
CA ASP A 312 8.84 36.18 24.33
C ASP A 312 9.78 37.03 23.45
N ASP A 313 10.78 36.39 22.85
CA ASP A 313 11.89 37.03 22.13
C ASP A 313 11.62 37.17 20.62
N THR A 314 12.37 38.06 19.96
CA THR A 314 12.30 38.26 18.51
C THR A 314 13.70 38.31 17.89
N LEU A 315 14.06 37.30 17.10
CA LEU A 315 15.39 37.13 16.53
C LEU A 315 15.35 37.23 15.00
N TYR A 316 16.25 38.01 14.41
CA TYR A 316 16.34 38.27 12.98
C TYR A 316 17.75 38.02 12.44
N ALA A 317 17.96 37.00 11.61
CA ALA A 317 19.20 36.84 10.84
C ALA A 317 19.03 37.39 9.41
N GLY A 318 19.96 38.26 9.00
CA GLY A 318 19.96 38.82 7.65
C GLY A 318 20.53 37.84 6.62
N TYR A 319 20.15 38.01 5.34
CA TYR A 319 20.65 37.20 4.23
C TYR A 319 22.18 37.20 4.13
N THR A 320 22.77 36.00 4.12
CA THR A 320 24.20 35.83 3.84
C THR A 320 24.41 35.51 2.36
N TYR A 321 25.27 36.27 1.69
CA TYR A 321 25.62 36.03 0.27
C TYR A 321 26.81 35.07 0.10
N ASP A 322 27.43 34.64 1.20
CA ASP A 322 28.64 33.82 1.22
C ASP A 322 28.40 32.37 1.67
N GLY A 323 27.15 31.98 1.93
CA GLY A 323 26.78 30.63 2.38
C GLY A 323 27.15 30.34 3.84
N SER A 324 27.37 31.39 4.66
CA SER A 324 27.52 31.23 6.11
C SER A 324 26.14 31.10 6.77
N ASN A 325 25.89 29.97 7.44
CA ASN A 325 24.61 29.68 8.10
C ASN A 325 24.63 30.24 9.53
N GLY A 326 23.70 31.16 9.84
CA GLY A 326 23.48 31.65 11.21
C GLY A 326 22.62 30.70 12.04
N TRP A 327 22.73 30.77 13.37
CA TRP A 327 21.99 29.94 14.31
C TRP A 327 21.12 30.83 15.20
N LEU A 328 19.82 30.58 15.27
CA LEU A 328 18.89 31.32 16.14
C LEU A 328 18.30 30.33 17.14
N PHE A 329 18.36 30.67 18.42
CA PHE A 329 17.74 29.92 19.51
C PHE A 329 16.79 30.86 20.24
N GLY A 330 15.49 30.56 20.24
CA GLY A 330 14.47 31.31 20.98
C GLY A 330 14.72 31.16 22.48
N GLY A 331 14.48 29.97 23.00
CA GLY A 331 14.71 29.66 24.40
C GLY A 331 13.41 29.27 25.07
N ALA A 332 12.98 29.98 26.10
CA ALA A 332 11.74 29.69 26.81
C ALA A 332 10.77 30.86 26.70
N GLY A 333 9.58 30.63 26.13
CA GLY A 333 8.57 31.65 25.87
C GLY A 333 8.07 31.52 24.43
N ASN A 334 7.24 32.45 23.97
CA ASN A 334 6.69 32.39 22.61
C ASN A 334 7.51 33.30 21.70
N ASP A 335 8.50 32.72 21.04
CA ASP A 335 9.53 33.43 20.33
C ASP A 335 9.17 33.63 18.85
N THR A 336 9.73 34.66 18.22
CA THR A 336 9.62 34.89 16.78
C THR A 336 11.01 34.92 16.15
N LEU A 337 11.33 33.91 15.34
CA LEU A 337 12.63 33.75 14.70
C LEU A 337 12.47 33.92 13.19
N GLU A 338 13.16 34.89 12.59
CA GLU A 338 13.19 35.07 11.13
C GLU A 338 14.64 34.95 10.62
N GLY A 339 14.89 34.00 9.71
CA GLY A 339 16.24 33.74 9.22
C GLY A 339 16.27 32.94 7.92
N GLU A 340 17.09 33.38 6.99
CA GLU A 340 17.20 32.76 5.67
C GLU A 340 18.55 32.08 5.51
N ASP A 341 18.52 30.84 5.00
CA ASP A 341 19.63 29.90 4.95
C ASP A 341 20.28 29.68 6.34
N ALA A 342 19.45 29.71 7.38
CA ALA A 342 19.85 29.66 8.78
C ALA A 342 19.34 28.36 9.45
N THR A 343 19.78 28.14 10.68
CA THR A 343 19.21 27.11 11.56
C THR A 343 18.45 27.80 12.70
N LEU A 344 17.15 27.58 12.78
CA LEU A 344 16.24 28.18 13.75
C LEU A 344 15.77 27.10 14.72
N TYR A 345 15.86 27.39 16.01
CA TYR A 345 15.38 26.55 17.10
C TYR A 345 14.44 27.37 17.98
N GLY A 346 13.15 27.05 18.02
CA GLY A 346 12.19 27.69 18.93
C GLY A 346 12.51 27.35 20.39
N ASN A 347 12.61 26.05 20.68
CA ASN A 347 12.86 25.44 21.98
C ASN A 347 11.60 25.20 22.82
N ASP A 348 11.25 26.05 23.78
CA ASP A 348 10.08 25.83 24.66
C ASP A 348 9.08 26.98 24.50
N GLY A 349 7.85 26.70 24.09
CA GLY A 349 6.75 27.64 23.95
C GLY A 349 6.06 27.54 22.59
N ASN A 350 5.18 28.47 22.27
CA ASN A 350 4.49 28.45 20.97
C ASN A 350 5.18 29.45 20.03
N ASP A 351 6.15 28.97 19.28
CA ASP A 351 7.11 29.77 18.53
C ASP A 351 6.69 29.99 17.07
N LEU A 352 7.10 31.13 16.51
CA LEU A 352 6.93 31.47 15.09
C LEU A 352 8.28 31.50 14.39
N LEU A 353 8.54 30.50 13.54
CA LEU A 353 9.79 30.38 12.78
C LEU A 353 9.53 30.68 11.30
N ILE A 354 10.18 31.71 10.76
CA ILE A 354 9.98 32.18 9.38
C ILE A 354 11.31 32.14 8.62
N GLY A 355 11.39 31.38 7.53
CA GLY A 355 12.59 31.44 6.68
C GLY A 355 12.93 30.21 5.85
N SER A 356 14.23 29.97 5.66
CA SER A 356 14.79 28.82 4.90
C SER A 356 15.99 28.20 5.62
N GLY A 357 16.40 27.01 5.20
CA GLY A 357 17.47 26.24 5.84
C GLY A 357 16.93 25.11 6.71
N ARG A 358 17.12 25.20 8.03
CA ARG A 358 16.66 24.19 9.00
C ARG A 358 15.82 24.86 10.10
N LEU A 359 14.58 24.42 10.26
CA LEU A 359 13.66 24.95 11.27
C LEU A 359 13.29 23.81 12.24
N TYR A 360 13.37 24.09 13.54
CA TYR A 360 12.99 23.17 14.61
C TYR A 360 12.11 23.95 15.60
N GLY A 361 10.84 23.59 15.73
CA GLY A 361 9.91 24.22 16.68
C GLY A 361 10.35 23.93 18.11
N GLY A 362 10.16 22.69 18.58
CA GLY A 362 10.55 22.27 19.91
C GLY A 362 9.36 21.76 20.70
N ASN A 363 9.10 22.30 21.88
CA ASN A 363 7.96 21.96 22.72
C ASN A 363 6.93 23.08 22.67
N GLY A 364 5.69 22.79 22.30
CA GLY A 364 4.58 23.75 22.25
C GLY A 364 3.91 23.73 20.88
N ASP A 365 2.85 24.52 20.71
CA ASP A 365 2.15 24.57 19.41
C ASP A 365 2.83 25.63 18.52
N ASP A 366 3.74 25.19 17.65
CA ASP A 366 4.62 26.04 16.85
C ASP A 366 4.08 26.34 15.45
N GLU A 367 4.47 27.48 14.87
CA GLU A 367 4.17 27.85 13.49
C GLU A 367 5.47 28.04 12.67
N LEU A 368 5.72 27.14 11.72
CA LEU A 368 6.88 27.16 10.82
C LEU A 368 6.44 27.59 9.41
N GLN A 369 7.01 28.69 8.90
CA GLN A 369 6.67 29.29 7.60
C GLN A 369 7.89 29.38 6.66
N PHE A 370 7.83 28.70 5.51
CA PHE A 370 8.90 28.69 4.52
C PHE A 370 8.74 29.80 3.49
N THR A 371 9.80 30.59 3.32
CA THR A 371 9.79 31.76 2.44
C THR A 371 10.54 31.57 1.13
N ARG A 372 11.27 30.44 0.94
CA ARG A 372 12.10 30.16 -0.26
C ARG A 372 12.28 28.67 -0.57
N THR A 373 12.82 28.37 -1.75
CA THR A 373 13.07 27.04 -2.33
C THR A 373 14.21 26.22 -1.68
N GLN A 374 14.93 26.75 -0.69
CA GLN A 374 16.09 26.08 -0.09
C GLN A 374 15.77 25.58 1.33
N LEU A 375 14.61 24.94 1.51
CA LEU A 375 14.34 24.19 2.73
C LEU A 375 15.12 22.88 2.69
N LEU A 376 15.92 22.65 3.73
CA LEU A 376 16.62 21.39 3.93
C LEU A 376 15.87 20.49 4.91
N LEU A 377 15.35 21.06 6.00
CA LEU A 377 14.59 20.32 7.02
C LEU A 377 13.65 21.26 7.78
N ALA A 378 12.45 20.79 8.08
CA ALA A 378 11.57 21.38 9.07
C ALA A 378 11.01 20.30 10.00
N TYR A 379 11.02 20.57 11.29
CA TYR A 379 10.52 19.68 12.32
C TYR A 379 9.72 20.50 13.33
N GLY A 380 8.43 20.20 13.51
CA GLY A 380 7.58 20.86 14.50
C GLY A 380 8.06 20.53 15.91
N GLY A 381 7.92 19.26 16.32
CA GLY A 381 8.39 18.79 17.63
C GLY A 381 7.24 18.22 18.45
N ASP A 382 7.17 18.54 19.74
CA ASP A 382 6.07 18.14 20.61
C ASP A 382 5.00 19.25 20.61
N GLY A 383 3.79 18.99 20.16
CA GLY A 383 2.70 19.97 20.14
C GLY A 383 1.79 19.83 18.93
N ASN A 384 0.85 20.76 18.76
CA ASN A 384 -0.01 20.80 17.57
C ASN A 384 0.52 21.87 16.62
N ASP A 385 1.43 21.46 15.74
CA ASP A 385 2.23 22.36 14.95
C ASP A 385 1.58 22.71 13.61
N ARG A 386 1.91 23.89 13.11
CA ARG A 386 1.50 24.37 11.80
C ARG A 386 2.71 24.63 10.94
N ILE A 387 2.88 23.82 9.91
CA ILE A 387 4.00 23.93 8.99
C ILE A 387 3.48 24.34 7.60
N SER A 388 4.01 25.41 7.01
CA SER A 388 3.53 25.88 5.70
C SER A 388 4.61 26.49 4.81
N GLY A 389 4.43 26.38 3.49
CA GLY A 389 5.33 26.97 2.51
C GLY A 389 4.70 27.22 1.14
N GLU A 390 5.20 28.23 0.43
CA GLU A 390 4.73 28.62 -0.92
C GLU A 390 5.75 28.31 -2.03
N TYR A 391 6.78 27.49 -1.74
CA TYR A 391 7.89 27.21 -2.65
C TYR A 391 8.28 25.72 -2.65
N GLY A 392 8.91 25.27 -3.74
CA GLY A 392 9.34 23.88 -3.97
C GLY A 392 10.07 23.22 -2.80
N LEU A 393 9.66 21.99 -2.45
CA LEU A 393 10.18 21.22 -1.32
C LEU A 393 11.31 20.27 -1.71
N TRP A 394 12.56 20.63 -1.40
CA TRP A 394 13.75 19.79 -1.67
C TRP A 394 14.20 18.94 -0.47
N GLY A 395 13.56 19.09 0.69
CA GLY A 395 13.97 18.47 1.95
C GLY A 395 12.86 17.67 2.62
N THR A 396 13.05 17.40 3.91
CA THR A 396 12.08 16.69 4.74
C THR A 396 11.29 17.68 5.60
N VAL A 397 9.99 17.46 5.71
CA VAL A 397 9.13 18.11 6.72
C VAL A 397 8.58 17.03 7.62
N SER A 398 8.57 17.26 8.92
CA SER A 398 7.90 16.40 9.89
C SER A 398 7.14 17.25 10.91
N GLY A 399 5.90 16.88 11.20
CA GLY A 399 5.09 17.48 12.26
C GLY A 399 5.70 17.19 13.62
N GLY A 400 5.75 15.91 14.00
CA GLY A 400 6.36 15.49 15.24
C GLY A 400 5.38 14.70 16.09
N ALA A 401 5.02 15.18 17.27
CA ALA A 401 4.06 14.53 18.15
C ALA A 401 2.92 15.49 18.47
N GLY A 402 1.70 15.14 18.09
CA GLY A 402 0.48 15.91 18.35
C GLY A 402 -0.36 16.01 17.08
N TYR A 403 -1.33 16.92 17.06
CA TYR A 403 -2.17 17.12 15.87
C TYR A 403 -1.54 18.19 14.98
N ASP A 404 -0.89 17.78 13.89
CA ASP A 404 -0.12 18.68 13.05
C ASP A 404 -0.85 19.03 11.74
N VAL A 405 -0.59 20.24 11.24
CA VAL A 405 -1.14 20.73 9.96
C VAL A 405 -0.01 21.18 9.06
N ILE A 406 0.29 20.37 8.04
CA ILE A 406 1.38 20.58 7.10
C ILE A 406 0.81 20.93 5.71
N VAL A 407 1.06 22.16 5.23
CA VAL A 407 0.52 22.67 3.96
C VAL A 407 1.61 23.29 3.08
N ILE A 408 2.01 22.57 2.03
CA ILE A 408 3.08 22.99 1.11
C ILE A 408 2.52 23.21 -0.30
N MET A 409 2.38 24.46 -0.71
CA MET A 409 1.71 24.89 -1.96
C MET A 409 2.69 25.67 -2.85
N GLY A 410 3.82 25.05 -3.19
CA GLY A 410 4.83 25.61 -4.09
C GLY A 410 4.72 25.08 -5.52
N HIS A 411 4.83 25.95 -6.52
CA HIS A 411 4.92 25.50 -7.90
C HIS A 411 6.38 25.24 -8.25
N ALA A 412 6.76 23.99 -8.53
CA ALA A 412 8.07 23.66 -9.10
C ALA A 412 8.42 24.62 -10.26
N VAL A 413 9.51 25.37 -10.09
CA VAL A 413 9.94 26.37 -11.07
C VAL A 413 10.60 25.63 -12.23
N SER A 414 9.85 25.46 -13.31
CA SER A 414 10.27 24.93 -14.62
C SER A 414 10.54 23.42 -14.74
N GLY A 415 9.50 22.69 -15.10
CA GLY A 415 9.47 21.88 -16.33
C GLY A 415 10.12 20.51 -16.34
N ASP A 416 11.06 20.18 -15.46
CA ASP A 416 11.64 18.82 -15.32
C ASP A 416 12.31 18.56 -13.94
N ASP A 417 12.49 19.57 -13.08
CA ASP A 417 13.00 19.39 -11.70
C ASP A 417 11.83 19.32 -10.70
N HIS A 418 11.19 18.16 -10.61
CA HIS A 418 10.24 17.85 -9.53
C HIS A 418 11.05 17.48 -8.29
N SER A 419 10.78 18.16 -7.19
CA SER A 419 11.58 18.07 -5.98
C SER A 419 11.29 16.79 -5.20
N LEU A 420 12.33 16.09 -4.72
CA LEU A 420 12.24 14.82 -3.95
C LEU A 420 11.70 15.02 -2.51
N GLY A 421 10.83 16.00 -2.30
CA GLY A 421 10.32 16.38 -1.00
C GLY A 421 9.59 15.24 -0.31
N THR A 422 9.85 15.08 0.98
CA THR A 422 9.19 14.07 1.83
C THR A 422 8.51 14.76 3.00
N ILE A 423 7.28 14.37 3.30
CA ILE A 423 6.52 14.85 4.46
C ILE A 423 6.14 13.67 5.34
N PHE A 424 6.37 13.81 6.64
CA PHE A 424 5.90 12.91 7.67
C PHE A 424 4.93 13.67 8.59
N GLY A 425 3.79 13.07 8.94
CA GLY A 425 2.93 13.58 10.00
C GLY A 425 3.66 13.43 11.33
N GLY A 426 3.73 12.20 11.81
CA GLY A 426 4.35 11.86 13.08
C GLY A 426 3.38 11.07 13.96
N ASP A 427 3.45 11.26 15.28
CA ASP A 427 2.45 10.71 16.19
C ASP A 427 1.27 11.69 16.27
N GLY A 428 0.02 11.21 16.19
CA GLY A 428 -1.19 12.02 16.22
C GLY A 428 -1.89 12.14 14.86
N ALA A 429 -3.14 12.60 14.90
CA ALA A 429 -4.03 12.60 13.74
C ALA A 429 -3.80 13.82 12.84
N ASP A 430 -2.91 13.72 11.88
CA ASP A 430 -2.34 14.85 11.15
C ASP A 430 -3.11 15.20 9.87
N ILE A 431 -2.92 16.45 9.41
CA ILE A 431 -3.37 16.89 8.10
C ILE A 431 -2.16 17.27 7.24
N ILE A 432 -1.94 16.48 6.19
CA ILE A 432 -0.89 16.71 5.22
C ILE A 432 -1.50 17.10 3.88
N ARG A 433 -1.05 18.22 3.31
CA ARG A 433 -1.44 18.66 1.97
C ARG A 433 -0.24 19.23 1.21
N SER A 434 0.08 18.64 0.06
CA SER A 434 1.19 19.13 -0.76
C SER A 434 0.92 19.06 -2.26
N GLU A 435 1.50 20.00 -3.01
CA GLU A 435 1.58 19.95 -4.48
C GLU A 435 2.97 19.59 -5.02
N ASP A 436 3.95 19.38 -4.13
CA ASP A 436 5.37 19.20 -4.46
C ASP A 436 6.01 17.92 -3.91
N ALA A 437 5.46 17.33 -2.84
CA ALA A 437 6.07 16.18 -2.19
C ALA A 437 5.87 14.90 -3.01
N MET A 438 6.95 14.12 -3.19
CA MET A 438 6.91 12.80 -3.83
C MET A 438 6.43 11.71 -2.88
N LEU A 439 6.62 11.92 -1.57
CA LEU A 439 6.19 11.01 -0.52
C LEU A 439 5.53 11.81 0.61
N MET A 440 4.33 11.39 0.98
CA MET A 440 3.62 11.87 2.16
C MET A 440 3.22 10.65 2.99
N ARG A 441 3.62 10.64 4.25
CA ARG A 441 3.36 9.56 5.20
C ARG A 441 2.74 10.14 6.46
N GLY A 442 1.67 9.52 6.94
CA GLY A 442 1.01 9.87 8.19
C GLY A 442 1.80 9.37 9.39
N GLY A 443 1.20 8.45 10.11
CA GLY A 443 1.64 7.91 11.39
C GLY A 443 0.74 6.77 11.86
N ALA A 444 0.61 6.60 13.17
CA ALA A 444 -0.18 5.50 13.75
C ALA A 444 -1.61 5.89 14.16
N ASP A 445 -2.06 7.09 13.79
CA ASP A 445 -3.34 7.69 14.16
C ASP A 445 -4.12 8.09 12.90
N ASP A 446 -5.42 8.39 13.03
CA ASP A 446 -6.29 8.69 11.89
C ASP A 446 -5.87 9.98 11.12
N ASP A 447 -5.15 9.83 10.02
CA ASP A 447 -4.53 10.89 9.24
C ASP A 447 -5.34 11.32 8.01
N VAL A 448 -5.13 12.56 7.56
CA VAL A 448 -5.69 13.06 6.30
C VAL A 448 -4.57 13.56 5.38
N ILE A 449 -4.29 12.79 4.34
CA ILE A 449 -3.22 13.07 3.38
C ILE A 449 -3.83 13.43 2.03
N THR A 450 -3.51 14.61 1.50
CA THR A 450 -4.04 15.10 0.23
C THR A 450 -2.93 15.57 -0.70
N ASP A 451 -2.74 14.83 -1.78
CA ASP A 451 -1.97 15.26 -2.93
C ASP A 451 -2.81 16.19 -3.81
N VAL A 452 -2.21 17.31 -4.21
CA VAL A 452 -2.77 18.26 -5.17
C VAL A 452 -1.81 18.55 -6.32
N SER A 453 -0.78 17.73 -6.46
CA SER A 453 0.15 17.76 -7.56
C SER A 453 -0.51 17.38 -8.89
N THR A 454 0.25 17.54 -9.98
CA THR A 454 -0.19 17.24 -11.35
C THR A 454 0.78 16.32 -12.10
N PHE A 455 1.70 15.69 -11.36
CA PHE A 455 2.77 14.87 -11.92
C PHE A 455 2.67 13.43 -11.41
N ASP A 456 3.30 12.51 -12.12
CA ASP A 456 3.28 11.09 -11.79
C ASP A 456 4.30 10.75 -10.67
N GLY A 457 4.03 9.67 -9.95
CA GLY A 457 4.98 9.03 -9.03
C GLY A 457 4.81 9.40 -7.56
N VAL A 458 3.80 10.21 -7.20
CA VAL A 458 3.47 10.51 -5.80
C VAL A 458 3.06 9.25 -5.05
N ARG A 459 3.53 9.14 -3.80
CA ARG A 459 3.21 8.07 -2.86
C ARG A 459 2.57 8.63 -1.60
N LEU A 460 1.39 8.10 -1.26
CA LEU A 460 0.68 8.38 -0.01
C LEU A 460 0.68 7.12 0.85
N LEU A 461 1.07 7.24 2.12
CA LEU A 461 1.10 6.14 3.08
C LEU A 461 0.34 6.56 4.35
N GLY A 462 -0.70 5.80 4.71
CA GLY A 462 -1.44 5.97 5.98
C GLY A 462 -0.65 5.43 7.18
N ASP A 463 -0.27 4.14 7.09
CA ASP A 463 0.36 3.31 8.12
C ASP A 463 -0.63 2.65 9.09
N GLU A 464 -0.84 3.13 10.31
CA GLU A 464 -1.89 2.59 11.21
C GLU A 464 -2.93 3.68 11.46
N GLY A 465 -4.20 3.31 11.62
CA GLY A 465 -5.28 4.29 11.81
C GLY A 465 -6.35 4.16 10.74
N ASN A 466 -7.40 4.97 10.83
CA ASN A 466 -8.45 5.04 9.82
C ASN A 466 -8.23 6.28 8.97
N ASP A 467 -7.38 6.16 7.98
CA ASP A 467 -6.81 7.25 7.24
C ASP A 467 -7.70 7.69 6.08
N THR A 468 -7.48 8.91 5.62
CA THR A 468 -8.09 9.43 4.40
C THR A 468 -7.02 9.92 3.44
N LEU A 469 -6.79 9.13 2.40
CA LEU A 469 -5.80 9.40 1.36
C LEU A 469 -6.49 9.92 0.10
N ARG A 470 -6.02 11.06 -0.43
CA ARG A 470 -6.58 11.69 -1.63
C ARG A 470 -5.48 11.97 -2.64
N MET A 471 -5.50 11.24 -3.74
CA MET A 471 -4.52 11.36 -4.83
C MET A 471 -4.79 12.58 -5.71
N GLY A 472 -3.71 13.19 -6.22
CA GLY A 472 -3.73 14.29 -7.18
C GLY A 472 -3.92 13.83 -8.62
N ALA A 473 -3.47 14.65 -9.57
CA ALA A 473 -3.46 14.24 -10.98
C ALA A 473 -2.12 13.57 -11.31
N GLY A 474 -2.15 12.43 -11.99
CA GLY A 474 -0.99 11.64 -12.38
C GLY A 474 -1.09 10.22 -11.85
N ALA A 475 -0.38 9.30 -12.50
CA ALA A 475 -0.22 7.94 -12.00
C ALA A 475 0.51 7.95 -10.65
N GLY A 476 0.01 7.25 -9.64
CA GLY A 476 0.68 7.20 -8.34
C GLY A 476 0.36 5.96 -7.51
N PHE A 477 0.68 6.05 -6.23
CA PHE A 477 0.55 4.95 -5.26
C PHE A 477 -0.09 5.47 -3.97
N ALA A 478 -1.11 4.78 -3.47
CA ALA A 478 -1.68 4.98 -2.14
C ALA A 478 -1.77 3.65 -1.41
N TYR A 479 -1.40 3.66 -0.13
CA TYR A 479 -1.46 2.50 0.76
C TYR A 479 -2.02 2.96 2.11
N GLY A 480 -3.17 2.41 2.48
CA GLY A 480 -3.88 2.66 3.74
C GLY A 480 -3.07 2.11 4.91
N GLY A 481 -3.05 0.79 5.05
CA GLY A 481 -2.29 0.07 6.06
C GLY A 481 -3.23 -0.64 7.03
N LEU A 482 -3.06 -0.42 8.34
CA LEU A 482 -3.93 -1.04 9.36
C LEU A 482 -5.09 -0.09 9.72
N GLY A 483 -6.33 -0.53 9.54
CA GLY A 483 -7.54 0.19 9.94
C GLY A 483 -8.53 0.39 8.79
N ASP A 484 -9.67 1.02 9.07
CA ASP A 484 -10.73 1.19 8.06
C ASP A 484 -10.49 2.48 7.24
N ASP A 485 -9.74 2.36 6.16
CA ASP A 485 -9.22 3.47 5.38
C ASP A 485 -10.17 3.98 4.29
N ARG A 486 -9.92 5.23 3.86
CA ARG A 486 -10.62 5.87 2.74
C ARG A 486 -9.65 6.38 1.72
N ILE A 487 -9.58 5.71 0.58
CA ILE A 487 -8.65 6.05 -0.49
C ILE A 487 -9.42 6.59 -1.70
N PHE A 488 -9.04 7.78 -2.15
CA PHE A 488 -9.61 8.42 -3.35
C PHE A 488 -8.52 8.55 -4.42
N GLY A 489 -8.69 7.78 -5.48
CA GLY A 489 -7.88 7.83 -6.69
C GLY A 489 -7.99 9.17 -7.43
N GLY A 490 -6.96 9.42 -8.23
CA GLY A 490 -6.76 10.66 -8.96
C GLY A 490 -7.15 10.54 -10.43
N THR A 491 -6.38 11.19 -11.31
CA THR A 491 -6.36 10.83 -12.74
C THR A 491 -5.08 10.08 -13.05
N GLY A 492 -5.10 9.13 -13.97
CA GLY A 492 -3.93 8.35 -14.35
C GLY A 492 -3.85 7.01 -13.62
N ASN A 493 -3.12 6.08 -14.23
CA ASN A 493 -3.11 4.68 -13.84
C ASN A 493 -2.39 4.49 -12.50
N SER A 494 -3.17 4.33 -11.43
CA SER A 494 -2.67 4.29 -10.06
C SER A 494 -2.80 2.91 -9.45
N ARG A 495 -2.02 2.64 -8.40
CA ARG A 495 -2.21 1.48 -7.53
C ARG A 495 -2.67 1.93 -6.16
N LEU A 496 -3.78 1.37 -5.69
CA LEU A 496 -4.44 1.72 -4.44
C LEU A 496 -4.58 0.44 -3.61
N PHE A 497 -4.18 0.50 -2.34
CA PHE A 497 -4.16 -0.65 -1.43
C PHE A 497 -4.79 -0.26 -0.09
N GLY A 498 -5.78 -1.01 0.37
CA GLY A 498 -6.37 -0.89 1.70
C GLY A 498 -5.50 -1.55 2.77
N ASP A 499 -5.27 -2.85 2.60
CA ASP A 499 -4.54 -3.79 3.48
C ASP A 499 -5.41 -4.40 4.59
N GLU A 500 -5.19 -4.15 5.88
CA GLU A 500 -6.04 -4.74 6.94
C GLU A 500 -7.14 -3.75 7.36
N GLY A 501 -8.41 -4.14 7.31
CA GLY A 501 -9.53 -3.31 7.78
C GLY A 501 -10.70 -3.32 6.80
N ASP A 502 -11.83 -2.73 7.18
CA ASP A 502 -12.97 -2.59 6.27
C ASP A 502 -12.80 -1.31 5.43
N ASP A 503 -12.13 -1.42 4.28
CA ASP A 503 -11.67 -0.28 3.49
C ASP A 503 -12.69 0.23 2.47
N ALA A 504 -12.63 1.54 2.19
CA ALA A 504 -13.41 2.16 1.13
C ALA A 504 -12.49 2.82 0.10
N ILE A 505 -12.31 2.15 -1.03
CA ILE A 505 -11.43 2.62 -2.10
C ILE A 505 -12.25 3.02 -3.31
N GLN A 506 -12.18 4.31 -3.64
CA GLN A 506 -12.73 4.84 -4.88
C GLN A 506 -11.59 5.10 -5.86
N GLY A 507 -11.62 4.40 -6.98
CA GLY A 507 -10.77 4.64 -8.14
C GLY A 507 -10.95 6.03 -8.77
N GLY A 508 -10.16 6.24 -9.79
CA GLY A 508 -9.95 7.53 -10.42
C GLY A 508 -10.54 7.61 -11.81
N ALA A 509 -9.81 8.28 -12.69
CA ALA A 509 -9.95 8.07 -14.12
C ALA A 509 -8.61 7.55 -14.64
N GLY A 510 -8.57 6.37 -15.22
CA GLY A 510 -7.32 5.75 -15.62
C GLY A 510 -7.52 4.24 -15.80
N ASP A 511 -6.42 3.50 -15.85
CA ASP A 511 -6.50 2.06 -15.63
C ASP A 511 -5.94 1.76 -14.24
N GLU A 512 -6.82 1.75 -13.24
CA GLU A 512 -6.50 1.57 -11.84
C GLU A 512 -6.29 0.10 -11.47
N GLN A 513 -5.38 -0.14 -10.52
CA GLN A 513 -5.28 -1.41 -9.79
C GLN A 513 -5.65 -1.12 -8.33
N ILE A 514 -6.68 -1.79 -7.85
CA ILE A 514 -7.25 -1.57 -6.53
C ILE A 514 -7.26 -2.90 -5.78
N TYR A 515 -6.69 -2.90 -4.59
CA TYR A 515 -6.62 -4.05 -3.69
C TYR A 515 -7.27 -3.65 -2.37
N GLY A 516 -8.31 -4.36 -1.95
CA GLY A 516 -8.94 -4.23 -0.64
C GLY A 516 -7.98 -4.77 0.42
N GLY A 517 -7.90 -6.08 0.56
CA GLY A 517 -6.99 -6.75 1.47
C GLY A 517 -7.73 -7.70 2.40
N ASP A 518 -7.44 -7.66 3.70
CA ASP A 518 -8.18 -8.38 4.73
C ASP A 518 -9.27 -7.47 5.30
N GLY A 519 -10.53 -7.86 5.24
CA GLY A 519 -11.67 -7.10 5.76
C GLY A 519 -12.82 -7.06 4.77
N ALA A 520 -13.94 -6.44 5.14
CA ALA A 520 -15.09 -6.31 4.25
C ALA A 520 -15.02 -4.98 3.48
N ASP A 521 -14.47 -5.04 2.29
CA ASP A 521 -14.05 -3.89 1.52
C ASP A 521 -15.10 -3.39 0.53
N HIS A 522 -14.99 -2.11 0.17
CA HIS A 522 -15.83 -1.48 -0.83
C HIS A 522 -14.99 -0.77 -1.89
N LEU A 523 -14.88 -1.43 -3.04
CA LEU A 523 -14.03 -1.03 -4.15
C LEU A 523 -14.89 -0.57 -5.33
N ILE A 524 -14.73 0.69 -5.72
CA ILE A 524 -15.47 1.26 -6.86
C ILE A 524 -14.49 1.90 -7.83
N ASP A 525 -14.49 1.47 -9.08
CA ASP A 525 -13.93 2.23 -10.19
C ASP A 525 -14.97 2.42 -11.29
N MET A 526 -15.13 3.63 -11.83
CA MET A 526 -16.23 3.94 -12.77
C MET A 526 -15.76 4.46 -14.12
N GLN A 527 -14.44 4.53 -14.36
CA GLN A 527 -13.86 5.13 -15.56
C GLN A 527 -12.53 4.47 -15.95
N GLY A 528 -12.48 3.94 -17.17
CA GLY A 528 -11.31 3.23 -17.66
C GLY A 528 -11.29 1.78 -17.22
N THR A 529 -10.22 1.05 -17.58
CA THR A 529 -10.16 -0.40 -17.34
C THR A 529 -9.62 -0.68 -15.94
N ALA A 530 -10.45 -1.24 -15.07
CA ALA A 530 -10.07 -1.49 -13.68
C ALA A 530 -9.57 -2.91 -13.46
N ARG A 531 -8.67 -3.09 -12.49
CA ARG A 531 -8.48 -4.38 -11.80
C ARG A 531 -8.80 -4.19 -10.33
N LEU A 532 -9.84 -4.85 -9.87
CA LEU A 532 -10.38 -4.79 -8.52
C LEU A 532 -10.14 -6.15 -7.85
N TYR A 533 -9.46 -6.17 -6.72
CA TYR A 533 -9.22 -7.36 -5.90
C TYR A 533 -9.79 -7.10 -4.51
N GLY A 534 -10.84 -7.83 -4.11
CA GLY A 534 -11.43 -7.75 -2.78
C GLY A 534 -10.44 -8.25 -1.74
N GLY A 535 -10.17 -9.55 -1.76
CA GLY A 535 -9.19 -10.16 -0.88
C GLY A 535 -9.87 -11.16 0.05
N ALA A 536 -9.77 -10.95 1.36
CA ALA A 536 -10.41 -11.80 2.35
C ALA A 536 -11.47 -11.02 3.14
N GLY A 537 -12.75 -11.38 2.99
CA GLY A 537 -13.88 -10.79 3.67
C GLY A 537 -15.08 -10.74 2.74
N ASP A 538 -16.20 -10.16 3.21
CA ASP A 538 -17.41 -10.06 2.38
C ASP A 538 -17.37 -8.72 1.63
N ASP A 539 -16.84 -8.73 0.40
CA ASP A 539 -16.47 -7.52 -0.33
C ASP A 539 -17.55 -7.03 -1.29
N ILE A 540 -17.48 -5.74 -1.64
CA ILE A 540 -18.31 -5.11 -2.66
C ILE A 540 -17.42 -4.50 -3.73
N LEU A 541 -17.44 -5.08 -4.93
CA LEU A 541 -16.67 -4.63 -6.08
C LEU A 541 -17.60 -4.10 -7.17
N GLN A 542 -17.27 -2.92 -7.70
CA GLN A 542 -18.02 -2.31 -8.81
C GLN A 542 -17.08 -1.67 -9.83
N SER A 543 -17.22 -2.06 -11.11
CA SER A 543 -16.50 -1.44 -12.23
C SER A 543 -17.39 -0.49 -13.07
N GLY A 544 -16.73 0.26 -13.97
CA GLY A 544 -17.35 1.11 -14.97
C GLY A 544 -17.66 0.38 -16.27
N ASN A 545 -18.00 1.11 -17.32
CA ASN A 545 -18.46 0.51 -18.60
C ASN A 545 -17.33 0.00 -19.52
N ASP A 546 -16.08 0.04 -19.08
CA ASP A 546 -14.91 -0.39 -19.84
C ASP A 546 -14.49 -1.78 -19.37
N GLY A 547 -13.91 -2.60 -20.26
CA GLY A 547 -13.52 -3.98 -19.94
C GLY A 547 -12.51 -4.06 -18.78
N SER A 548 -12.95 -4.64 -17.68
CA SER A 548 -12.35 -4.63 -16.35
C SER A 548 -12.20 -6.06 -15.82
N SER A 549 -11.48 -6.20 -14.71
CA SER A 549 -11.36 -7.48 -14.00
C SER A 549 -11.72 -7.30 -12.53
N LEU A 550 -12.65 -8.13 -12.04
CA LEU A 550 -13.11 -8.14 -10.66
C LEU A 550 -12.82 -9.51 -10.05
N PHE A 551 -12.15 -9.53 -8.91
CA PHE A 551 -11.83 -10.75 -8.16
C PHE A 551 -12.31 -10.56 -6.72
N GLY A 552 -13.32 -11.32 -6.28
CA GLY A 552 -13.87 -11.26 -4.92
C GLY A 552 -12.84 -11.78 -3.92
N GLY A 553 -12.51 -13.07 -4.03
CA GLY A 553 -11.47 -13.69 -3.22
C GLY A 553 -12.09 -14.67 -2.22
N ILE A 554 -11.83 -14.50 -0.93
CA ILE A 554 -12.40 -15.35 0.13
C ILE A 554 -13.52 -14.58 0.82
N GLY A 555 -14.74 -15.07 0.80
CA GLY A 555 -15.85 -14.50 1.55
C GLY A 555 -17.17 -14.58 0.81
N HIS A 556 -18.14 -13.72 1.12
CA HIS A 556 -19.42 -13.69 0.41
C HIS A 556 -19.56 -12.37 -0.31
N ASP A 557 -19.07 -12.36 -1.54
CA ASP A 557 -18.78 -11.14 -2.27
C ASP A 557 -19.97 -10.68 -3.11
N ARG A 558 -19.98 -9.39 -3.40
CA ARG A 558 -20.92 -8.75 -4.30
C ARG A 558 -20.15 -8.05 -5.41
N LEU A 559 -20.19 -8.64 -6.60
CA LEU A 559 -19.49 -8.14 -7.78
C LEU A 559 -20.51 -7.55 -8.76
N MET A 560 -20.21 -6.36 -9.26
CA MET A 560 -20.99 -5.68 -10.30
C MET A 560 -20.07 -5.19 -11.42
N SER A 561 -20.09 -5.92 -12.53
CA SER A 561 -19.43 -5.54 -13.78
C SER A 561 -20.23 -4.48 -14.55
N GLY A 562 -19.59 -3.92 -15.57
CA GLY A 562 -20.11 -2.85 -16.39
C GLY A 562 -20.81 -3.34 -17.64
N SER A 563 -20.72 -2.54 -18.70
CA SER A 563 -21.23 -2.88 -20.03
C SER A 563 -20.12 -3.27 -21.03
N GLY A 564 -18.91 -3.52 -20.52
CA GLY A 564 -17.72 -3.79 -21.32
C GLY A 564 -17.31 -5.24 -21.12
N ASP A 565 -16.50 -5.78 -22.04
CA ASP A 565 -16.04 -7.17 -21.95
C ASP A 565 -15.13 -7.36 -20.71
N ASP A 566 -15.73 -7.93 -19.66
CA ASP A 566 -15.23 -8.04 -18.30
C ASP A 566 -14.77 -9.49 -17.98
N LEU A 567 -13.89 -9.60 -16.99
CA LEU A 567 -13.54 -10.86 -16.32
C LEU A 567 -13.99 -10.76 -14.86
N VAL A 568 -14.87 -11.63 -14.42
CA VAL A 568 -15.42 -11.62 -13.07
C VAL A 568 -15.17 -12.98 -12.42
N GLU A 569 -14.58 -12.99 -11.22
CA GLU A 569 -14.32 -14.20 -10.43
C GLU A 569 -14.81 -13.96 -8.99
N GLY A 570 -15.78 -14.75 -8.53
CA GLY A 570 -16.30 -14.70 -7.15
C GLY A 570 -15.25 -15.19 -6.17
N GLY A 571 -14.88 -16.46 -6.26
CA GLY A 571 -13.83 -17.08 -5.45
C GLY A 571 -14.40 -18.09 -4.46
N GLU A 572 -13.94 -18.07 -3.20
CA GLU A 572 -14.49 -18.94 -2.15
C GLU A 572 -15.66 -18.26 -1.44
N GLY A 573 -16.85 -18.84 -1.52
CA GLY A 573 -18.03 -18.55 -0.72
C GLY A 573 -19.28 -18.38 -1.60
N ASN A 574 -20.38 -17.88 -1.03
CA ASN A 574 -21.65 -17.74 -1.74
C ASN A 574 -21.78 -16.32 -2.29
N ASP A 575 -21.36 -16.15 -3.52
CA ASP A 575 -21.18 -14.86 -4.14
C ASP A 575 -22.42 -14.38 -4.89
N ARG A 576 -22.47 -13.07 -5.12
CA ARG A 576 -23.51 -12.43 -5.92
C ARG A 576 -22.87 -11.64 -7.04
N ILE A 577 -22.91 -12.21 -8.22
CA ILE A 577 -22.39 -11.61 -9.44
C ILE A 577 -23.55 -11.02 -10.23
N HIS A 578 -23.48 -9.72 -10.50
CA HIS A 578 -24.42 -9.05 -11.39
C HIS A 578 -23.68 -8.38 -12.54
N ASP A 579 -23.83 -8.97 -13.72
CA ASP A 579 -23.33 -8.40 -14.94
C ASP A 579 -24.40 -7.55 -15.66
N ILE A 580 -23.96 -6.48 -16.34
CA ILE A 580 -24.80 -5.48 -17.02
C ILE A 580 -24.66 -5.56 -18.55
N GLY A 581 -23.65 -6.26 -19.06
CA GLY A 581 -23.42 -6.64 -20.46
C GLY A 581 -21.96 -6.51 -20.88
N GLY A 582 -21.68 -6.97 -22.09
CA GLY A 582 -20.30 -7.22 -22.51
C GLY A 582 -20.25 -8.59 -23.16
N LEU A 583 -19.09 -9.00 -23.67
CA LEU A 583 -18.83 -10.43 -23.90
C LEU A 583 -17.96 -10.89 -22.75
N ASP A 584 -18.60 -11.43 -21.71
CA ASP A 584 -17.99 -11.55 -20.40
C ASP A 584 -17.51 -12.98 -20.10
N GLN A 585 -16.52 -13.07 -19.23
CA GLN A 585 -16.10 -14.34 -18.62
C GLN A 585 -16.38 -14.28 -17.13
N ILE A 586 -17.27 -15.13 -16.66
CA ILE A 586 -17.75 -15.13 -15.29
C ILE A 586 -17.45 -16.49 -14.65
N TYR A 587 -16.75 -16.46 -13.52
CA TYR A 587 -16.44 -17.62 -12.70
C TYR A 587 -17.07 -17.41 -11.31
N GLY A 588 -17.96 -18.30 -10.88
CA GLY A 588 -18.54 -18.27 -9.52
C GLY A 588 -17.49 -18.68 -8.49
N GLY A 589 -16.98 -19.90 -8.61
CA GLY A 589 -15.91 -20.41 -7.78
C GLY A 589 -16.40 -21.54 -6.88
N ALA A 590 -16.26 -21.42 -5.58
CA ALA A 590 -16.67 -22.44 -4.63
C ALA A 590 -17.70 -21.90 -3.64
N GLY A 591 -18.93 -22.39 -3.69
CA GLY A 591 -20.04 -22.00 -2.83
C GLY A 591 -21.32 -21.96 -3.65
N ASN A 592 -22.44 -21.56 -3.04
CA ASN A 592 -23.73 -21.50 -3.75
C ASN A 592 -23.94 -20.09 -4.27
N ASP A 593 -23.57 -19.88 -5.53
CA ASP A 593 -23.48 -18.59 -6.17
C ASP A 593 -24.79 -18.17 -6.83
N LEU A 594 -24.98 -16.85 -6.91
CA LEU A 594 -26.03 -16.24 -7.69
C LEU A 594 -25.41 -15.39 -8.78
N ILE A 595 -25.43 -15.91 -10.00
CA ILE A 595 -24.91 -15.26 -11.19
C ILE A 595 -26.08 -14.75 -12.03
N ASN A 596 -26.09 -13.44 -12.28
CA ASN A 596 -27.10 -12.80 -13.10
C ASN A 596 -26.43 -12.00 -14.22
N ALA A 597 -26.25 -12.65 -15.36
CA ALA A 597 -25.71 -12.09 -16.59
C ALA A 597 -26.79 -11.48 -17.51
N ALA A 598 -27.79 -10.82 -16.91
CA ALA A 598 -28.93 -10.24 -17.62
C ALA A 598 -28.60 -9.06 -18.57
N GLY A 599 -27.32 -8.88 -18.93
CA GLY A 599 -26.81 -7.91 -19.87
C GLY A 599 -27.07 -8.26 -21.33
N ILE A 600 -26.33 -7.58 -22.21
CA ILE A 600 -26.28 -7.88 -23.65
C ILE A 600 -24.90 -8.44 -23.98
N GLY A 601 -24.85 -9.41 -24.88
CA GLY A 601 -23.66 -10.14 -25.29
C GLY A 601 -23.68 -11.59 -24.84
N GLY A 602 -23.00 -12.43 -25.61
CA GLY A 602 -22.95 -13.87 -25.38
C GLY A 602 -21.81 -14.22 -24.45
N ASP A 603 -22.16 -14.59 -23.22
CA ASP A 603 -21.25 -14.72 -22.11
C ASP A 603 -20.74 -16.15 -21.94
N MET A 604 -19.58 -16.29 -21.29
CA MET A 604 -19.04 -17.56 -20.85
C MET A 604 -19.08 -17.62 -19.32
N ILE A 605 -19.91 -18.51 -18.78
CA ILE A 605 -20.17 -18.64 -17.36
C ILE A 605 -19.79 -20.04 -16.89
N ASP A 606 -18.97 -20.10 -15.84
CA ASP A 606 -18.60 -21.31 -15.09
C ASP A 606 -18.96 -21.06 -13.62
N ALA A 607 -20.01 -21.72 -13.11
CA ALA A 607 -20.50 -21.46 -11.77
C ALA A 607 -19.61 -22.11 -10.70
N GLY A 608 -19.16 -23.35 -10.92
CA GLY A 608 -18.07 -23.98 -10.18
C GLY A 608 -18.56 -25.04 -9.20
N ASP A 609 -18.04 -25.05 -7.97
CA ASP A 609 -18.45 -26.00 -6.93
C ASP A 609 -19.60 -25.40 -6.10
N GLY A 610 -20.76 -26.04 -6.02
CA GLY A 610 -21.86 -25.65 -5.14
C GLY A 610 -23.22 -25.79 -5.82
N ASN A 611 -24.29 -25.40 -5.13
CA ASN A 611 -25.63 -25.42 -5.73
C ASN A 611 -25.97 -24.03 -6.26
N ASP A 612 -25.66 -23.79 -7.52
CA ASP A 612 -25.62 -22.48 -8.12
C ASP A 612 -26.93 -22.08 -8.78
N ARG A 613 -27.07 -20.78 -8.99
CA ARG A 613 -28.18 -20.21 -9.74
C ARG A 613 -27.68 -19.22 -10.76
N VAL A 614 -27.79 -19.60 -12.02
CA VAL A 614 -27.27 -18.82 -13.15
C VAL A 614 -28.40 -18.37 -14.06
N TYR A 615 -28.36 -17.11 -14.47
CA TYR A 615 -29.19 -16.58 -15.56
C TYR A 615 -28.26 -16.06 -16.67
N GLY A 616 -28.33 -16.71 -17.84
CA GLY A 616 -27.58 -16.43 -19.06
C GLY A 616 -27.84 -15.03 -19.57
N GLY A 617 -29.01 -14.76 -20.15
CA GLY A 617 -29.24 -13.39 -20.62
C GLY A 617 -30.25 -13.29 -21.75
N SER A 618 -29.89 -12.55 -22.80
CA SER A 618 -30.75 -12.38 -23.99
C SER A 618 -30.03 -12.62 -25.32
N ASP A 619 -28.77 -13.03 -25.25
CA ASP A 619 -27.89 -13.33 -26.38
C ASP A 619 -27.34 -14.76 -26.21
N ASP A 620 -26.48 -15.21 -27.12
CA ASP A 620 -26.04 -16.62 -27.18
C ASP A 620 -25.01 -16.95 -26.08
N ASP A 621 -25.44 -17.61 -25.01
CA ASP A 621 -24.61 -17.84 -23.81
C ASP A 621 -24.02 -19.25 -23.74
N THR A 622 -22.89 -19.40 -23.06
CA THR A 622 -22.31 -20.70 -22.66
C THR A 622 -22.24 -20.78 -21.15
N ILE A 623 -22.96 -21.73 -20.56
CA ILE A 623 -23.11 -21.90 -19.12
C ILE A 623 -22.67 -23.31 -18.72
N ASP A 624 -21.78 -23.41 -17.73
CA ASP A 624 -21.40 -24.63 -17.04
C ASP A 624 -21.73 -24.49 -15.54
N GLY A 625 -22.57 -25.39 -15.01
CA GLY A 625 -22.95 -25.42 -13.60
C GLY A 625 -21.81 -25.91 -12.71
N GLY A 626 -21.13 -26.97 -13.15
CA GLY A 626 -19.99 -27.52 -12.42
C GLY A 626 -20.42 -28.66 -11.51
N ALA A 627 -20.26 -28.51 -10.19
CA ALA A 627 -20.52 -29.58 -9.24
C ALA A 627 -21.50 -29.17 -8.13
N GLY A 628 -22.67 -29.78 -8.08
CA GLY A 628 -23.72 -29.56 -7.10
C GLY A 628 -25.09 -29.64 -7.75
N ASP A 629 -26.17 -29.37 -7.02
CA ASP A 629 -27.52 -29.37 -7.63
C ASP A 629 -27.86 -27.96 -8.13
N ASP A 630 -27.71 -27.71 -9.42
CA ASP A 630 -27.73 -26.38 -10.03
C ASP A 630 -29.08 -25.97 -10.63
N MET A 631 -29.28 -24.66 -10.75
CA MET A 631 -30.41 -24.06 -11.45
C MET A 631 -29.94 -23.10 -12.54
N LEU A 632 -29.96 -23.56 -13.78
CA LEU A 632 -29.38 -22.86 -14.93
C LEU A 632 -30.48 -22.43 -15.91
N PHE A 633 -30.47 -21.15 -16.28
CA PHE A 633 -31.44 -20.57 -17.21
C PHE A 633 -30.70 -19.85 -18.35
N GLY A 634 -30.74 -20.38 -19.57
CA GLY A 634 -30.20 -19.70 -20.77
C GLY A 634 -30.99 -18.42 -21.08
N ASN A 635 -32.32 -18.54 -21.04
CA ASN A 635 -33.34 -17.52 -21.28
C ASN A 635 -33.61 -17.27 -22.76
N ALA A 636 -32.89 -16.38 -23.43
CA ALA A 636 -33.15 -16.09 -24.84
C ALA A 636 -31.81 -16.00 -25.54
N GLY A 637 -31.69 -16.65 -26.70
CA GLY A 637 -30.38 -16.78 -27.33
C GLY A 637 -30.28 -18.10 -28.08
N LEU A 638 -29.10 -18.41 -28.59
CA LEU A 638 -28.70 -19.77 -28.93
C LEU A 638 -27.76 -20.24 -27.82
N ASP A 639 -28.31 -20.87 -26.80
CA ASP A 639 -27.58 -21.14 -25.57
C ASP A 639 -26.97 -22.55 -25.58
N THR A 640 -25.81 -22.68 -24.92
CA THR A 640 -25.22 -23.97 -24.55
C THR A 640 -25.15 -24.05 -23.04
N VAL A 641 -25.88 -24.99 -22.44
CA VAL A 641 -26.01 -25.12 -20.98
C VAL A 641 -25.61 -26.53 -20.55
N SER A 642 -24.71 -26.64 -19.58
CA SER A 642 -24.23 -27.90 -18.98
C SER A 642 -24.49 -27.87 -17.47
N GLY A 643 -25.16 -28.90 -16.93
CA GLY A 643 -25.39 -29.07 -15.49
C GLY A 643 -24.10 -29.47 -14.78
N GLY A 644 -23.57 -30.65 -15.13
CA GLY A 644 -22.30 -31.13 -14.60
C GLY A 644 -22.48 -32.32 -13.66
N GLU A 645 -21.91 -32.27 -12.46
CA GLU A 645 -22.13 -33.29 -11.42
C GLU A 645 -23.25 -32.87 -10.48
N GLY A 646 -24.33 -33.63 -10.34
CA GLY A 646 -25.41 -33.36 -9.38
C GLY A 646 -26.78 -33.51 -10.00
N ALA A 647 -27.84 -33.21 -9.25
CA ALA A 647 -29.21 -33.29 -9.79
C ALA A 647 -29.68 -31.90 -10.23
N ASP A 648 -29.53 -31.62 -11.52
CA ASP A 648 -29.60 -30.27 -12.06
C ASP A 648 -30.96 -29.91 -12.66
N MET A 649 -31.23 -28.62 -12.75
CA MET A 649 -32.38 -28.06 -13.44
C MET A 649 -31.96 -27.04 -14.49
N LEU A 650 -32.12 -27.40 -15.76
CA LEU A 650 -31.77 -26.59 -16.93
C LEU A 650 -33.03 -26.13 -17.68
N ASP A 651 -33.04 -24.86 -18.08
CA ASP A 651 -34.08 -24.22 -18.90
C ASP A 651 -33.40 -23.42 -20.02
N GLY A 652 -33.53 -23.88 -21.27
CA GLY A 652 -32.97 -23.22 -22.46
C GLY A 652 -33.70 -21.91 -22.74
N GLY A 653 -35.01 -21.99 -22.95
CA GLY A 653 -35.91 -20.86 -23.01
C GLY A 653 -36.37 -20.54 -24.43
N ILE A 654 -35.97 -19.40 -24.99
CA ILE A 654 -36.29 -18.99 -26.36
C ILE A 654 -35.02 -19.09 -27.19
N GLY A 655 -34.93 -20.09 -28.04
CA GLY A 655 -33.65 -20.39 -28.66
C GLY A 655 -33.62 -21.70 -29.39
N SER A 656 -32.48 -22.07 -29.96
CA SER A 656 -32.33 -23.43 -30.51
C SER A 656 -31.24 -24.13 -29.72
N ASP A 657 -31.55 -24.37 -28.46
CA ASP A 657 -30.57 -24.49 -27.40
C ASP A 657 -29.96 -25.88 -27.32
N LEU A 658 -28.80 -25.98 -26.69
CA LEU A 658 -28.07 -27.22 -26.49
C LEU A 658 -27.87 -27.44 -24.99
N LEU A 659 -28.55 -28.43 -24.44
CA LEU A 659 -28.56 -28.73 -23.01
C LEU A 659 -27.90 -30.08 -22.73
N TYR A 660 -27.03 -30.13 -21.72
CA TYR A 660 -26.42 -31.34 -21.17
C TYR A 660 -26.71 -31.43 -19.67
N GLY A 661 -27.35 -32.52 -19.22
CA GLY A 661 -27.59 -32.79 -17.80
C GLY A 661 -26.29 -33.11 -17.09
N GLY A 662 -25.68 -34.25 -17.43
CA GLY A 662 -24.38 -34.65 -16.91
C GLY A 662 -24.49 -35.90 -16.04
N GLU A 663 -23.85 -35.90 -14.87
CA GLU A 663 -23.98 -36.97 -13.89
C GLU A 663 -25.05 -36.64 -12.86
N GLY A 664 -26.18 -37.33 -12.87
CA GLY A 664 -27.21 -37.22 -11.83
C GLY A 664 -28.62 -37.34 -12.40
N ASP A 665 -29.63 -37.19 -11.54
CA ASP A 665 -31.03 -37.30 -11.98
C ASP A 665 -31.52 -35.90 -12.39
N ASP A 666 -31.41 -35.56 -13.67
CA ASP A 666 -31.54 -34.18 -14.14
C ASP A 666 -32.92 -33.84 -14.69
N ARG A 667 -33.21 -32.53 -14.73
CA ARG A 667 -34.39 -31.97 -15.39
C ARG A 667 -33.98 -30.94 -16.44
N LEU A 668 -34.25 -31.25 -17.70
CA LEU A 668 -33.99 -30.38 -18.84
C LEU A 668 -35.31 -29.92 -19.47
N ASP A 669 -35.40 -28.63 -19.75
CA ASP A 669 -36.51 -27.97 -20.44
C ASP A 669 -35.94 -27.16 -21.61
N GLY A 670 -36.19 -27.58 -22.86
CA GLY A 670 -35.69 -26.90 -24.06
C GLY A 670 -36.38 -25.55 -24.24
N GLY A 671 -37.70 -25.54 -24.12
CA GLY A 671 -38.51 -24.34 -24.15
C GLY A 671 -39.18 -24.15 -25.51
N SER A 672 -38.67 -23.24 -26.34
CA SER A 672 -39.29 -22.95 -27.62
C SER A 672 -38.26 -22.74 -28.71
N ASP A 673 -38.64 -23.12 -29.93
CA ASP A 673 -37.78 -23.28 -31.09
C ASP A 673 -36.99 -24.62 -31.02
N HIS A 674 -35.96 -24.87 -31.84
CA HIS A 674 -35.49 -26.23 -32.11
C HIS A 674 -34.34 -26.65 -31.17
N ASP A 675 -34.63 -27.46 -30.17
CA ASP A 675 -33.68 -27.74 -29.09
C ASP A 675 -33.01 -29.12 -29.20
N THR A 676 -31.83 -29.25 -28.61
CA THR A 676 -31.11 -30.52 -28.44
C THR A 676 -30.78 -30.75 -26.98
N LEU A 677 -31.36 -31.80 -26.40
CA LEU A 677 -31.23 -32.14 -24.98
C LEU A 677 -30.53 -33.48 -24.80
N HIS A 678 -29.51 -33.52 -23.95
CA HIS A 678 -28.79 -34.71 -23.53
C HIS A 678 -28.91 -34.89 -22.02
N GLY A 679 -29.60 -35.93 -21.54
CA GLY A 679 -29.66 -36.27 -20.11
C GLY A 679 -28.32 -36.77 -19.59
N GLU A 680 -27.69 -37.66 -20.36
CA GLU A 680 -26.42 -38.31 -20.07
C GLU A 680 -26.52 -39.44 -19.05
N ALA A 681 -26.18 -39.27 -17.77
CA ALA A 681 -26.11 -40.37 -16.82
C ALA A 681 -26.99 -40.14 -15.58
N GLY A 682 -28.07 -40.88 -15.46
CA GLY A 682 -28.99 -40.87 -14.32
C GLY A 682 -30.43 -41.02 -14.79
N ASP A 683 -31.40 -40.97 -13.86
CA ASP A 683 -32.81 -41.11 -14.23
C ASP A 683 -33.41 -39.74 -14.59
N ASP A 684 -33.35 -39.36 -15.87
CA ASP A 684 -33.57 -37.98 -16.31
C ASP A 684 -35.02 -37.63 -16.72
N LEU A 685 -35.34 -36.35 -16.73
CA LEU A 685 -36.57 -35.78 -17.30
C LEU A 685 -36.26 -34.71 -18.33
N LEU A 686 -36.49 -35.04 -19.60
CA LEU A 686 -36.28 -34.15 -20.75
C LEU A 686 -37.63 -33.71 -21.32
N LEU A 687 -37.80 -32.39 -21.47
CA LEU A 687 -38.95 -31.76 -22.13
C LEU A 687 -38.46 -30.91 -23.31
N GLY A 688 -38.86 -31.23 -24.55
CA GLY A 688 -38.59 -30.38 -25.71
C GLY A 688 -39.51 -29.15 -25.76
N GLU A 689 -40.77 -29.34 -25.34
CA GLU A 689 -41.84 -28.34 -25.34
C GLU A 689 -42.28 -27.92 -26.75
N GLY A 690 -41.68 -26.93 -27.40
CA GLY A 690 -42.18 -26.45 -28.69
C GLY A 690 -41.10 -26.24 -29.74
N GLY A 691 -40.98 -27.17 -30.69
CA GLY A 691 -39.88 -27.16 -31.65
C GLY A 691 -39.84 -28.44 -32.46
N GLU A 692 -38.95 -28.52 -33.45
CA GLU A 692 -38.55 -29.85 -33.95
C GLU A 692 -37.34 -30.28 -33.13
N ASP A 693 -37.58 -31.00 -32.02
CA ASP A 693 -36.57 -31.21 -30.97
C ASP A 693 -35.84 -32.56 -31.09
N ALA A 694 -34.63 -32.61 -30.54
CA ALA A 694 -33.83 -33.84 -30.42
C ALA A 694 -33.50 -34.13 -28.95
N LEU A 695 -34.11 -35.19 -28.39
CA LEU A 695 -33.95 -35.58 -27.00
C LEU A 695 -33.19 -36.91 -26.91
N PHE A 696 -32.14 -36.94 -26.11
CA PHE A 696 -31.31 -38.11 -25.83
C PHE A 696 -31.30 -38.36 -24.32
N GLY A 697 -31.94 -39.43 -23.84
CA GLY A 697 -31.97 -39.80 -22.41
C GLY A 697 -30.58 -40.14 -21.91
N GLY A 698 -30.04 -41.27 -22.36
CA GLY A 698 -28.67 -41.67 -22.03
C GLY A 698 -28.63 -42.97 -21.25
N ASP A 699 -27.86 -43.02 -20.17
CA ASP A 699 -27.80 -44.15 -19.25
C ASP A 699 -28.75 -43.88 -18.07
N GLY A 700 -29.79 -44.69 -17.88
CA GLY A 700 -30.73 -44.52 -16.76
C GLY A 700 -32.18 -44.78 -17.17
N ALA A 701 -33.13 -44.62 -16.25
CA ALA A 701 -34.55 -44.80 -16.54
C ALA A 701 -35.23 -43.46 -16.84
N ASP A 702 -35.21 -43.07 -18.11
CA ASP A 702 -35.47 -41.69 -18.51
C ASP A 702 -36.94 -41.42 -18.83
N ARG A 703 -37.29 -40.13 -18.79
CA ARG A 703 -38.59 -39.61 -19.21
C ARG A 703 -38.41 -38.53 -20.26
N LEU A 704 -38.79 -38.86 -21.50
CA LEU A 704 -38.67 -37.95 -22.62
C LEU A 704 -40.07 -37.51 -23.09
N HIS A 705 -40.28 -36.20 -23.17
CA HIS A 705 -41.47 -35.61 -23.78
C HIS A 705 -41.06 -34.63 -24.88
N GLY A 706 -41.40 -34.93 -26.14
CA GLY A 706 -41.10 -34.05 -27.28
C GLY A 706 -41.88 -32.75 -27.16
N GLY A 707 -43.20 -32.83 -27.20
CA GLY A 707 -44.08 -31.70 -26.94
C GLY A 707 -44.92 -31.40 -28.17
N SER A 708 -44.68 -30.28 -28.84
CA SER A 708 -45.34 -29.91 -30.08
C SER A 708 -44.36 -29.75 -31.23
N ASP A 709 -44.83 -30.09 -32.43
CA ASP A 709 -44.06 -30.17 -33.68
C ASP A 709 -43.31 -31.51 -33.80
N ASP A 710 -42.45 -31.67 -34.82
CA ASP A 710 -41.99 -33.00 -35.26
C ASP A 710 -40.69 -33.41 -34.53
N ASP A 711 -40.79 -34.29 -33.53
CA ASP A 711 -39.68 -34.56 -32.60
C ASP A 711 -38.91 -35.87 -32.85
N HIS A 712 -37.67 -35.90 -32.36
CA HIS A 712 -36.78 -37.06 -32.33
C HIS A 712 -36.37 -37.42 -30.90
N LEU A 713 -36.87 -38.56 -30.39
CA LEU A 713 -36.58 -39.03 -29.03
C LEU A 713 -35.79 -40.34 -29.05
N TYR A 714 -34.69 -40.37 -28.30
CA TYR A 714 -33.83 -41.55 -28.10
C TYR A 714 -33.71 -41.82 -26.59
N GLY A 715 -34.29 -42.91 -26.10
CA GLY A 715 -34.25 -43.31 -24.68
C GLY A 715 -32.83 -43.62 -24.23
N GLY A 716 -32.23 -44.65 -24.81
CA GLY A 716 -30.82 -44.98 -24.57
C GLY A 716 -30.69 -46.32 -23.87
N ALA A 717 -30.08 -46.36 -22.69
CA ALA A 717 -29.87 -47.56 -21.91
C ALA A 717 -30.62 -47.47 -20.58
N GLY A 718 -31.64 -48.31 -20.40
CA GLY A 718 -32.45 -48.38 -19.19
C GLY A 718 -33.92 -48.53 -19.55
N ASP A 719 -34.80 -48.41 -18.56
CA ASP A 719 -36.23 -48.65 -18.78
C ASP A 719 -36.94 -47.31 -18.99
N ASP A 720 -37.08 -46.90 -20.25
CA ASP A 720 -37.43 -45.51 -20.58
C ASP A 720 -38.92 -45.27 -20.82
N LEU A 721 -39.37 -44.02 -20.65
CA LEU A 721 -40.71 -43.56 -20.98
C LEU A 721 -40.66 -42.43 -22.02
N LEU A 722 -41.07 -42.75 -23.25
CA LEU A 722 -41.04 -41.80 -24.37
C LEU A 722 -42.46 -41.38 -24.76
N SER A 723 -42.67 -40.08 -24.95
CA SER A 723 -43.93 -39.49 -25.42
C SER A 723 -43.64 -38.37 -26.40
N GLY A 724 -43.82 -38.63 -27.70
CA GLY A 724 -43.60 -37.63 -28.76
C GLY A 724 -44.43 -36.37 -28.56
N GLY A 725 -45.72 -36.51 -28.26
CA GLY A 725 -46.61 -35.36 -28.13
C GLY A 725 -47.30 -35.08 -29.45
N SER A 726 -47.62 -33.83 -29.78
CA SER A 726 -48.35 -33.52 -31.01
C SER A 726 -47.40 -33.23 -32.16
N GLY A 727 -47.39 -34.07 -33.18
CA GLY A 727 -46.51 -33.83 -34.32
C GLY A 727 -46.40 -35.06 -35.20
N ILE A 728 -45.30 -35.16 -35.93
CA ILE A 728 -44.83 -36.39 -36.57
C ILE A 728 -43.52 -36.82 -35.92
N ASP A 729 -43.63 -37.66 -34.89
CA ASP A 729 -42.52 -37.96 -34.00
C ASP A 729 -41.83 -39.28 -34.38
N THR A 730 -40.51 -39.34 -34.18
CA THR A 730 -39.72 -40.55 -34.29
C THR A 730 -39.17 -40.92 -32.91
N LEU A 731 -39.47 -42.14 -32.45
CA LEU A 731 -39.11 -42.65 -31.13
C LEU A 731 -38.20 -43.88 -31.27
N GLU A 732 -37.09 -43.89 -30.53
CA GLU A 732 -36.17 -45.02 -30.37
C GLU A 732 -36.01 -45.27 -28.86
N GLY A 733 -36.40 -46.45 -28.37
CA GLY A 733 -36.31 -46.78 -26.95
C GLY A 733 -34.89 -47.11 -26.53
N GLY A 734 -34.19 -47.89 -27.35
CA GLY A 734 -32.84 -48.34 -27.09
C GLY A 734 -32.82 -49.68 -26.36
N ALA A 735 -32.09 -49.75 -25.25
CA ALA A 735 -31.82 -50.97 -24.52
C ALA A 735 -32.48 -50.96 -23.15
N GLY A 736 -33.54 -51.75 -22.99
CA GLY A 736 -34.20 -51.96 -21.70
C GLY A 736 -35.67 -52.23 -21.94
N ALA A 737 -36.51 -52.11 -20.92
CA ALA A 737 -37.94 -52.35 -21.04
C ALA A 737 -38.72 -51.04 -21.18
N ASP A 738 -38.89 -50.61 -22.43
CA ASP A 738 -39.35 -49.25 -22.72
C ASP A 738 -40.87 -49.12 -22.81
N ILE A 739 -41.34 -47.92 -22.52
CA ILE A 739 -42.74 -47.53 -22.63
C ILE A 739 -42.88 -46.40 -23.64
N PHE A 740 -43.47 -46.72 -24.79
CA PHE A 740 -43.89 -45.73 -25.78
C PHE A 740 -45.31 -45.28 -25.45
N ALA A 741 -45.45 -44.08 -24.89
CA ALA A 741 -46.73 -43.49 -24.53
C ALA A 741 -47.35 -42.75 -25.72
N PHE A 742 -48.62 -43.05 -25.98
CA PHE A 742 -49.42 -42.39 -26.99
C PHE A 742 -50.80 -42.03 -26.41
N ALA A 743 -51.04 -40.74 -26.26
CA ALA A 743 -52.28 -40.17 -25.81
C ALA A 743 -53.11 -39.64 -26.99
N ARG A 744 -54.31 -39.17 -26.65
CA ARG A 744 -55.17 -38.54 -27.64
C ARG A 744 -54.66 -37.12 -27.91
N LEU A 745 -54.64 -36.74 -29.17
CA LEU A 745 -54.09 -35.51 -29.76
C LEU A 745 -52.58 -35.55 -30.07
N ASP A 746 -51.93 -36.70 -29.92
CA ASP A 746 -50.48 -36.89 -30.13
C ASP A 746 -50.07 -37.07 -31.61
N GLY A 747 -50.90 -36.66 -32.58
CA GLY A 747 -50.50 -36.71 -34.00
C GLY A 747 -50.03 -38.09 -34.50
N VAL A 748 -48.88 -38.15 -35.16
CA VAL A 748 -48.34 -39.36 -35.78
C VAL A 748 -47.04 -39.75 -35.07
N ALA A 749 -46.96 -40.95 -34.52
CA ALA A 749 -45.74 -41.45 -33.89
C ALA A 749 -45.17 -42.66 -34.65
N ARG A 750 -43.84 -42.73 -34.74
CA ARG A 750 -43.11 -43.82 -35.37
C ARG A 750 -42.04 -44.38 -34.43
N VAL A 751 -42.27 -45.59 -33.95
CA VAL A 751 -41.32 -46.33 -33.12
C VAL A 751 -40.44 -47.18 -34.02
N THR A 752 -39.12 -47.00 -33.92
CA THR A 752 -38.17 -47.54 -34.91
C THR A 752 -37.53 -48.87 -34.52
N ASP A 753 -37.53 -49.22 -33.22
CA ASP A 753 -36.74 -50.31 -32.65
C ASP A 753 -37.51 -51.24 -31.69
N PHE A 754 -38.84 -51.11 -31.61
CA PHE A 754 -39.72 -51.87 -30.71
C PHE A 754 -39.35 -53.36 -30.53
N GLU A 755 -38.92 -53.75 -29.31
CA GLU A 755 -38.55 -55.10 -28.94
C GLU A 755 -39.75 -55.91 -28.38
N LEU A 756 -40.14 -56.95 -29.13
CA LEU A 756 -41.26 -57.82 -28.78
C LEU A 756 -41.08 -58.53 -27.43
N GLY A 757 -41.98 -58.23 -26.50
CA GLY A 757 -42.04 -58.91 -25.19
C GLY A 757 -41.12 -58.32 -24.14
N VAL A 758 -40.43 -57.24 -24.51
CA VAL A 758 -39.67 -56.36 -23.62
C VAL A 758 -40.44 -55.05 -23.52
N ASP A 759 -40.71 -54.40 -24.66
CA ASP A 759 -41.33 -53.07 -24.71
C ASP A 759 -42.86 -53.11 -24.66
N ILE A 760 -43.42 -51.96 -24.25
CA ILE A 760 -44.85 -51.73 -24.11
C ILE A 760 -45.26 -50.43 -24.80
N VAL A 761 -46.36 -50.49 -25.57
CA VAL A 761 -47.07 -49.29 -26.01
C VAL A 761 -48.19 -48.96 -25.03
N ARG A 762 -48.19 -47.75 -24.46
CA ARG A 762 -49.25 -47.25 -23.57
C ARG A 762 -50.19 -46.34 -24.33
N ILE A 763 -51.43 -46.79 -24.56
CA ILE A 763 -52.49 -46.01 -25.23
C ILE A 763 -53.42 -45.39 -24.18
N SER A 764 -53.64 -44.07 -24.25
CA SER A 764 -54.47 -43.36 -23.27
C SER A 764 -55.37 -42.28 -23.89
N GLY A 765 -56.47 -41.92 -23.22
CA GLY A 765 -57.30 -40.76 -23.61
C GLY A 765 -58.31 -40.96 -24.74
N PHE A 766 -58.34 -42.13 -25.39
CA PHE A 766 -59.30 -42.50 -26.44
C PHE A 766 -60.67 -42.97 -25.89
N GLY A 767 -60.76 -43.20 -24.58
CA GLY A 767 -61.97 -43.66 -23.89
C GLY A 767 -62.41 -45.06 -24.32
N ALA A 768 -63.68 -45.40 -24.13
CA ALA A 768 -64.25 -46.71 -24.46
C ALA A 768 -64.27 -47.06 -25.97
N ALA A 769 -63.66 -46.22 -26.82
CA ALA A 769 -63.47 -46.51 -28.24
C ALA A 769 -62.18 -47.30 -28.50
N MET A 770 -61.19 -47.21 -27.60
CA MET A 770 -59.92 -47.95 -27.66
C MET A 770 -59.49 -48.31 -26.24
N ASP A 771 -60.17 -49.29 -25.63
CA ASP A 771 -59.88 -49.75 -24.25
C ASP A 771 -59.31 -51.17 -24.17
N SER A 772 -59.10 -51.82 -25.32
CA SER A 772 -58.56 -53.17 -25.38
C SER A 772 -57.82 -53.49 -26.67
N TYR A 773 -56.90 -54.47 -26.59
CA TYR A 773 -56.16 -54.97 -27.74
C TYR A 773 -57.07 -55.49 -28.86
N ALA A 774 -58.24 -56.06 -28.51
CA ALA A 774 -59.20 -56.53 -29.50
C ALA A 774 -59.75 -55.39 -30.37
N GLU A 775 -59.95 -54.20 -29.79
CA GLU A 775 -60.40 -53.01 -30.52
C GLU A 775 -59.27 -52.44 -31.38
N LEU A 776 -58.06 -52.33 -30.81
CA LEU A 776 -56.87 -51.86 -31.51
C LEU A 776 -56.60 -52.66 -32.80
N THR A 777 -56.77 -53.99 -32.77
CA THR A 777 -56.57 -54.83 -33.97
C THR A 777 -57.59 -54.57 -35.09
N THR A 778 -58.73 -53.92 -34.82
CA THR A 778 -59.73 -53.62 -35.85
C THR A 778 -59.35 -52.46 -36.76
N ILE A 779 -58.41 -51.63 -36.29
CA ILE A 779 -57.86 -50.45 -36.97
C ILE A 779 -56.39 -50.63 -37.35
N ALA A 780 -55.82 -51.81 -37.09
CA ALA A 780 -54.44 -52.15 -37.42
C ALA A 780 -54.32 -52.64 -38.87
N THR A 781 -53.30 -52.17 -39.58
CA THR A 781 -52.95 -52.56 -40.95
C THR A 781 -51.47 -52.91 -41.04
N GLN A 782 -51.14 -54.02 -41.69
CA GLN A 782 -49.74 -54.31 -42.03
C GLN A 782 -49.38 -53.53 -43.29
N SER A 783 -48.36 -52.67 -43.21
CA SER A 783 -47.83 -51.91 -44.34
C SER A 783 -46.36 -52.28 -44.58
N GLY A 784 -46.09 -53.10 -45.59
CA GLY A 784 -44.74 -53.66 -45.74
C GLY A 784 -44.39 -54.54 -44.54
N ASP A 785 -43.26 -54.25 -43.90
CA ASP A 785 -42.80 -54.94 -42.69
C ASP A 785 -43.30 -54.25 -41.40
N ASP A 786 -44.03 -53.13 -41.52
CA ASP A 786 -44.44 -52.28 -40.39
C ASP A 786 -45.90 -52.56 -39.96
N ALA A 787 -46.14 -52.45 -38.66
CA ALA A 787 -47.47 -52.49 -38.06
C ALA A 787 -47.99 -51.06 -37.88
N VAL A 788 -49.09 -50.71 -38.55
CA VAL A 788 -49.68 -49.36 -38.54
C VAL A 788 -51.05 -49.38 -37.86
N PHE A 789 -51.30 -48.46 -36.94
CA PHE A 789 -52.55 -48.30 -36.20
C PHE A 789 -53.16 -46.92 -36.47
N ASP A 790 -54.29 -46.89 -37.18
CA ASP A 790 -55.02 -45.64 -37.46
C ASP A 790 -55.99 -45.33 -36.32
N LEU A 791 -55.49 -44.69 -35.26
CA LEU A 791 -56.19 -44.49 -33.98
C LEU A 791 -57.36 -43.50 -34.10
N ALA A 792 -57.15 -42.39 -34.81
CA ALA A 792 -58.21 -41.45 -35.16
C ALA A 792 -57.84 -40.62 -36.41
N THR A 793 -58.65 -39.59 -36.70
CA THR A 793 -58.35 -38.70 -37.83
C THR A 793 -57.14 -37.85 -37.51
N GLY A 794 -56.04 -38.07 -38.23
CA GLY A 794 -54.76 -37.39 -37.99
C GLY A 794 -53.94 -38.01 -36.87
N GLU A 795 -54.37 -39.13 -36.30
CA GLU A 795 -53.68 -39.83 -35.21
C GLU A 795 -53.27 -41.23 -35.66
N GLN A 796 -51.97 -41.52 -35.75
CA GLN A 796 -51.44 -42.80 -36.25
C GLN A 796 -50.21 -43.23 -35.46
N LEU A 797 -50.13 -44.51 -35.10
CA LEU A 797 -48.94 -45.13 -34.55
C LEU A 797 -48.37 -46.13 -35.54
N THR A 798 -47.08 -46.04 -35.84
CA THR A 798 -46.34 -47.03 -36.65
C THR A 798 -45.27 -47.68 -35.79
N LEU A 799 -45.27 -49.01 -35.74
CA LEU A 799 -44.16 -49.80 -35.21
C LEU A 799 -43.38 -50.35 -36.40
N GLU A 800 -42.19 -49.80 -36.65
CA GLU A 800 -41.36 -50.21 -37.78
C GLU A 800 -40.83 -51.63 -37.58
N ASN A 801 -40.63 -52.34 -38.70
CA ASN A 801 -40.08 -53.69 -38.74
C ASN A 801 -40.79 -54.71 -37.82
N THR A 802 -42.05 -54.43 -37.45
CA THR A 802 -42.83 -55.22 -36.51
C THR A 802 -44.03 -55.86 -37.22
N SER A 803 -44.14 -57.20 -37.15
CA SER A 803 -45.29 -57.89 -37.73
C SER A 803 -46.51 -57.82 -36.81
N LEU A 804 -47.67 -57.44 -37.36
CA LEU A 804 -48.96 -57.48 -36.64
C LEU A 804 -49.30 -58.87 -36.09
N GLY A 805 -48.81 -59.94 -36.71
CA GLY A 805 -49.06 -61.30 -36.25
C GLY A 805 -48.30 -61.69 -34.98
N ASP A 806 -47.23 -60.97 -34.67
CA ASP A 806 -46.35 -61.25 -33.52
C ASP A 806 -46.73 -60.42 -32.29
N LEU A 807 -47.49 -59.34 -32.49
CA LEU A 807 -48.05 -58.51 -31.42
C LEU A 807 -49.18 -59.23 -30.66
N GLY A 808 -49.30 -58.95 -29.37
CA GLY A 808 -50.38 -59.43 -28.52
C GLY A 808 -50.75 -58.46 -27.42
N ALA A 809 -51.79 -58.80 -26.64
CA ALA A 809 -52.28 -57.93 -25.57
C ALA A 809 -51.25 -57.62 -24.46
N GLY A 810 -50.14 -58.35 -24.38
CA GLY A 810 -49.04 -58.06 -23.45
C GLY A 810 -48.14 -56.91 -23.89
N ASN A 811 -48.16 -56.54 -25.18
CA ASN A 811 -47.39 -55.42 -25.73
C ASN A 811 -48.10 -54.07 -25.58
N PHE A 812 -49.33 -54.07 -25.06
CA PHE A 812 -50.17 -52.87 -24.99
C PHE A 812 -50.78 -52.70 -23.61
N VAL A 813 -50.74 -51.47 -23.11
CA VAL A 813 -51.47 -51.06 -21.91
C VAL A 813 -52.46 -49.98 -22.31
N PHE A 814 -53.72 -50.13 -21.89
CA PHE A 814 -54.80 -49.18 -22.16
C PHE A 814 -55.20 -48.51 -20.84
N VAL A 815 -55.19 -47.18 -20.79
CA VAL A 815 -55.42 -46.39 -19.57
C VAL A 815 -56.56 -45.39 -19.73
#